data_AF-A0ABD2NPQ2-F1
#
_entry.id   AF-A0ABD2NPQ2-F1
#
_cell.length_a   1.000
_cell.length_b   1.000
_cell.length_c   1.000
_cell.angle_alpha   90.00
_cell.angle_beta   90.00
_cell.angle_gamma   90.00
#
_symmetry.space_group_name_H-M   'P 1'
#
loop_
_entity.id
_entity.type
_entity.pdbx_description
1 polymer ?
#
loop_
_entity_poly.entity_id
_entity_poly.type
_entity_poly.pdbx_seq_one_letter_code
_entity_poly.pdbx_strand_id
1 'polypeptide(L)'
;MLCPEVLNFEEPASIFQSQKVEKDSCLKKLNEFNFVHSVTVILPDTLKVPNTFGLEIASCDYYKISSLNIGELVTDKFLHSFIYSGNFNLLSINTRIDCDNCVAITSTGQLVLNLDKITFQTLGLEGKISHFHNLSRKNTTMPTHRQVTPLQTLALQSVGTMVTSLAPQMIAEIKLLQDPQLIPQILQNKLDCISKLLITHVPFYLIDKMAVEVLQAVKGLIEKTKKNYYPRTSMSRFLIEMNVVVSLTEVVINNSLREIYFSDWPKIMRYVLYKNLYKMSGLEVLNLGSCTGGWRTSEHDKYILHGITNMKNLRSLCLCFDCTDSVLQVLCENCPNIQCLDVTSSRSVTDRSIPSLRKCLQLRELQLHRTSVTNEGLAQLLQGLPRVQDIGRCDEFGNVIKYLKQNLNATGPFALRKIQTRDLSTENLRLFVEMFPNIECVSLFHDEEISDLTVFSSLDHLKELKLLSCAFYGDYLKQLLEVRGTNITTLHLEHVEEIDLNVLMHISRYCPYLKSLVVYNCDFLSTTTHSFNNWNVPQFQNLERLFWMVDGALTHLEYILLNAFSIKNIHLGSSTGINHRSIVKLLKANPMKNLEELRILFSSDMNMETVELILASCVNLKVLSELESWQGISLEELKCFKNHIYRNNFDLDIRPTLSYY
;
A
#
# COMPACT_ATOMS: atom_id res chain seq x y z
N MET A 1 -11.35 -53.53 -6.03
CA MET A 1 -11.49 -52.54 -4.95
C MET A 1 -11.84 -51.22 -5.62
N LEU A 2 -13.13 -50.86 -5.63
CA LEU A 2 -13.61 -49.59 -6.18
C LEU A 2 -13.47 -48.53 -5.08
N CYS A 3 -12.84 -47.41 -5.40
CA CYS A 3 -12.63 -46.31 -4.46
C CYS A 3 -13.99 -45.71 -4.04
N PRO A 4 -14.38 -45.73 -2.75
CA PRO A 4 -15.73 -45.33 -2.32
C PRO A 4 -16.04 -43.83 -2.47
N GLU A 5 -15.04 -43.01 -2.79
CA GLU A 5 -15.13 -41.54 -2.70
C GLU A 5 -15.54 -40.85 -4.01
N VAL A 6 -15.65 -41.57 -5.13
CA VAL A 6 -16.02 -40.96 -6.42
C VAL A 6 -17.55 -40.82 -6.57
N LEU A 7 -18.34 -41.57 -5.79
CA LEU A 7 -19.81 -41.53 -5.84
C LEU A 7 -20.43 -40.24 -5.27
N ASN A 8 -19.66 -39.43 -4.54
CA ASN A 8 -20.11 -38.17 -3.93
C ASN A 8 -19.65 -36.92 -4.68
N PHE A 9 -19.06 -37.05 -5.87
CA PHE A 9 -18.83 -35.88 -6.71
C PHE A 9 -20.19 -35.45 -7.29
N GLU A 10 -20.63 -34.23 -6.95
CA GLU A 10 -21.71 -33.58 -7.69
C GLU A 10 -21.33 -33.53 -9.18
N GLU A 11 -22.29 -33.82 -10.05
CA GLU A 11 -22.08 -33.68 -11.49
C GLU A 11 -21.55 -32.26 -11.78
N PRO A 12 -20.62 -32.09 -12.74
CA PRO A 12 -20.14 -30.77 -13.11
C PRO A 12 -21.34 -29.86 -13.38
N ALA A 13 -21.42 -28.72 -12.67
CA ALA A 13 -22.54 -27.81 -12.78
C ALA A 13 -22.70 -27.37 -14.25
N SER A 14 -23.62 -27.99 -14.98
CA SER A 14 -24.01 -27.56 -16.31
C SER A 14 -24.78 -26.26 -16.16
N ILE A 15 -24.12 -25.16 -16.50
CA ILE A 15 -24.72 -23.82 -16.49
C ILE A 15 -25.72 -23.76 -17.65
N PHE A 16 -27.00 -23.93 -17.33
CA PHE A 16 -28.08 -23.72 -18.28
C PHE A 16 -28.57 -22.27 -18.18
N GLN A 17 -28.25 -21.47 -19.18
CA GLN A 17 -28.73 -20.09 -19.29
C GLN A 17 -29.59 -19.96 -20.56
N SER A 18 -30.87 -19.65 -20.40
CA SER A 18 -31.80 -19.42 -21.51
C SER A 18 -32.00 -17.93 -21.71
N GLN A 19 -31.70 -17.43 -22.91
CA GLN A 19 -31.89 -16.03 -23.27
C GLN A 19 -32.57 -15.92 -24.64
N LYS A 20 -33.55 -15.03 -24.76
CA LYS A 20 -34.19 -14.68 -26.02
C LYS A 20 -33.35 -13.57 -26.69
N VAL A 21 -32.81 -13.83 -27.87
CA VAL A 21 -31.82 -12.96 -28.53
C VAL A 21 -32.20 -12.75 -30.00
N GLU A 22 -31.92 -11.57 -30.56
CA GLU A 22 -32.09 -11.28 -31.99
C GLU A 22 -31.04 -12.00 -32.86
N LYS A 23 -31.41 -12.34 -34.12
CA LYS A 23 -30.67 -13.27 -35.02
C LYS A 23 -29.18 -12.94 -35.19
N ASP A 24 -28.81 -11.67 -35.31
CA ASP A 24 -27.42 -11.25 -35.55
C ASP A 24 -26.56 -11.19 -34.27
N SER A 25 -27.17 -11.20 -33.08
CA SER A 25 -26.46 -11.16 -31.80
C SER A 25 -25.99 -12.54 -31.33
N CYS A 26 -26.64 -13.63 -31.75
CA CYS A 26 -26.24 -15.00 -31.39
C CYS A 26 -24.86 -15.39 -31.97
N LEU A 27 -24.60 -15.06 -33.23
CA LEU A 27 -23.33 -15.37 -33.89
C LEU A 27 -22.16 -14.58 -33.28
N LYS A 28 -22.39 -13.31 -32.90
CA LYS A 28 -21.38 -12.51 -32.20
C LYS A 28 -21.02 -13.08 -30.83
N LYS A 29 -22.01 -13.60 -30.08
CA LYS A 29 -21.78 -14.27 -28.79
C LYS A 29 -21.03 -15.60 -28.92
N LEU A 30 -21.28 -16.37 -29.98
CA LEU A 30 -20.53 -17.61 -30.22
C LEU A 30 -19.03 -17.36 -30.34
N ASN A 31 -18.63 -16.24 -30.94
CA ASN A 31 -17.23 -15.81 -31.01
C ASN A 31 -16.62 -15.40 -29.65
N GLU A 32 -17.42 -15.24 -28.59
CA GLU A 32 -16.92 -14.97 -27.23
C GLU A 32 -16.51 -16.27 -26.51
N PHE A 33 -16.96 -17.44 -26.97
CA PHE A 33 -16.69 -18.73 -26.33
C PHE A 33 -15.49 -19.45 -26.97
N ASN A 34 -14.30 -19.09 -26.50
CA ASN A 34 -13.01 -19.41 -27.15
C ASN A 34 -12.58 -20.90 -27.14
N PHE A 35 -13.25 -21.77 -26.38
CA PHE A 35 -12.90 -23.20 -26.25
C PHE A 35 -14.08 -24.14 -26.56
N VAL A 36 -15.10 -23.64 -27.28
CA VAL A 36 -16.25 -24.47 -27.64
C VAL A 36 -15.84 -25.49 -28.69
N HIS A 37 -15.90 -26.77 -28.30
CA HIS A 37 -15.59 -27.88 -29.19
C HIS A 37 -16.72 -28.22 -30.16
N SER A 38 -17.98 -27.96 -29.78
CA SER A 38 -19.14 -28.21 -30.63
C SER A 38 -20.29 -27.27 -30.30
N VAL A 39 -21.01 -26.84 -31.32
CA VAL A 39 -22.25 -26.07 -31.19
C VAL A 39 -23.36 -26.91 -31.80
N THR A 40 -24.35 -27.28 -30.99
CA THR A 40 -25.55 -27.97 -31.51
C THR A 40 -26.65 -26.94 -31.74
N VAL A 41 -27.12 -26.83 -32.98
CA VAL A 41 -28.22 -25.93 -33.34
C VAL A 41 -29.46 -26.78 -33.60
N ILE A 42 -30.55 -26.50 -32.89
CA ILE A 42 -31.84 -27.18 -33.07
C ILE A 42 -32.79 -26.20 -33.77
N LEU A 43 -33.27 -26.56 -34.95
CA LEU A 43 -34.23 -25.77 -35.74
C LEU A 43 -35.56 -26.54 -35.82
N PRO A 44 -36.49 -26.33 -34.87
CA PRO A 44 -37.78 -27.02 -34.90
C PRO A 44 -38.55 -26.68 -36.19
N ASP A 45 -39.24 -27.69 -36.73
CA ASP A 45 -40.13 -27.58 -37.90
C ASP A 45 -39.49 -27.10 -39.23
N THR A 46 -38.17 -27.24 -39.38
CA THR A 46 -37.48 -26.95 -40.65
C THR A 46 -36.91 -28.22 -41.30
N LEU A 47 -37.30 -28.46 -42.56
CA LEU A 47 -36.85 -29.62 -43.36
C LEU A 47 -35.49 -29.38 -44.06
N LYS A 48 -35.05 -28.12 -44.18
CA LYS A 48 -33.78 -27.72 -44.80
C LYS A 48 -33.17 -26.56 -44.01
N VAL A 49 -31.84 -26.59 -43.84
CA VAL A 49 -31.09 -25.49 -43.21
C VAL A 49 -31.22 -24.24 -44.08
N PRO A 50 -31.71 -23.09 -43.57
CA PRO A 50 -31.87 -21.88 -44.37
C PRO A 50 -30.54 -21.34 -44.88
N ASN A 51 -30.44 -20.97 -46.16
CA ASN A 51 -29.22 -20.40 -46.77
C ASN A 51 -28.73 -19.10 -46.11
N THR A 52 -29.54 -18.46 -45.26
CA THR A 52 -29.16 -17.29 -44.44
C THR A 52 -28.38 -17.63 -43.17
N PHE A 53 -28.28 -18.90 -42.78
CA PHE A 53 -27.33 -19.36 -41.78
C PHE A 53 -25.95 -19.43 -42.45
N GLY A 54 -25.32 -18.27 -42.64
CA GLY A 54 -23.95 -18.16 -43.11
C GLY A 54 -23.00 -18.71 -42.06
N LEU A 55 -22.87 -20.04 -41.99
CA LEU A 55 -21.84 -20.71 -41.23
C LEU A 55 -20.55 -20.68 -42.07
N GLU A 56 -19.94 -19.51 -42.21
CA GLU A 56 -18.48 -19.42 -42.39
C GLU A 56 -17.81 -19.76 -41.05
N ILE A 57 -18.09 -20.94 -40.50
CA ILE A 57 -17.22 -21.51 -39.48
C ILE A 57 -16.05 -22.07 -40.27
N ALA A 58 -15.01 -21.27 -40.40
CA ALA A 58 -13.75 -21.70 -40.98
C ALA A 58 -13.38 -23.06 -40.38
N SER A 59 -12.97 -24.01 -41.22
CA SER A 59 -12.43 -25.29 -40.76
C SER A 59 -11.29 -25.03 -39.79
N CYS A 60 -11.55 -25.16 -38.49
CA CYS A 60 -10.51 -25.11 -37.48
C CYS A 60 -9.85 -26.48 -37.45
N ASP A 61 -8.63 -26.57 -37.97
CA ASP A 61 -7.81 -27.77 -37.78
C ASP A 61 -7.37 -27.83 -36.32
N TYR A 62 -7.71 -28.92 -35.63
CA TYR A 62 -7.28 -29.19 -34.27
C TYR A 62 -6.13 -30.18 -34.26
N TYR A 63 -5.05 -29.81 -33.59
CA TYR A 63 -3.88 -30.66 -33.42
C TYR A 63 -3.74 -31.07 -31.96
N LYS A 64 -3.65 -32.37 -31.70
CA LYS A 64 -3.21 -32.88 -30.40
C LYS A 64 -1.70 -33.05 -30.42
N ILE A 65 -1.00 -32.24 -29.65
CA ILE A 65 0.46 -32.28 -29.54
C ILE A 65 0.83 -32.88 -28.18
N SER A 66 1.65 -33.93 -28.20
CA SER A 66 2.21 -34.53 -26.99
C SER A 66 3.58 -33.92 -26.68
N SER A 67 3.88 -33.70 -25.41
CA SER A 67 5.20 -33.23 -24.94
C SER A 67 5.67 -31.89 -25.55
N LEU A 68 4.73 -30.97 -25.78
CA LEU A 68 5.04 -29.63 -26.24
C LEU A 68 5.91 -28.87 -25.21
N ASN A 69 7.05 -28.35 -25.65
CA ASN A 69 7.83 -27.44 -24.82
C ASN A 69 7.15 -26.06 -24.80
N ILE A 70 6.57 -25.69 -23.66
CA ILE A 70 5.87 -24.42 -23.47
C ILE A 70 6.77 -23.21 -23.79
N GLY A 71 8.09 -23.33 -23.60
CA GLY A 71 9.05 -22.27 -23.93
C GLY A 71 9.08 -21.89 -25.41
N GLU A 72 8.68 -22.78 -26.32
CA GLU A 72 8.62 -22.47 -27.76
C GLU A 72 7.49 -21.48 -28.09
N LEU A 73 6.43 -21.47 -27.29
CA LEU A 73 5.26 -20.62 -27.46
C LEU A 73 5.54 -19.13 -27.19
N VAL A 74 6.64 -18.83 -26.49
CA VAL A 74 7.05 -17.46 -26.17
C VAL A 74 8.22 -16.97 -27.02
N THR A 75 8.65 -17.76 -28.01
CA THR A 75 9.70 -17.33 -28.95
C THR A 75 9.18 -16.23 -29.89
N ASP A 76 10.03 -15.26 -30.20
CA ASP A 76 9.68 -14.13 -31.07
C ASP A 76 9.08 -14.57 -32.41
N LYS A 77 9.65 -15.64 -32.98
CA LYS A 77 9.18 -16.27 -34.23
C LYS A 77 7.77 -16.82 -34.11
N PHE A 78 7.44 -17.47 -32.99
CA PHE A 78 6.10 -18.02 -32.75
C PHE A 78 5.08 -16.91 -32.52
N LEU A 79 5.42 -15.92 -31.69
CA LEU A 79 4.56 -14.78 -31.38
C LEU A 79 4.14 -14.03 -32.65
N HIS A 80 5.09 -13.68 -33.51
CA HIS A 80 4.80 -12.99 -34.78
C HIS A 80 4.05 -13.86 -35.79
N SER A 81 4.30 -15.18 -35.81
CA SER A 81 3.70 -16.08 -36.81
C SER A 81 2.29 -16.52 -36.46
N PHE A 82 1.95 -16.63 -35.17
CA PHE A 82 0.69 -17.25 -34.73
C PHE A 82 -0.13 -16.44 -33.72
N ILE A 83 0.50 -15.61 -32.88
CA ILE A 83 -0.22 -14.85 -31.83
C ILE A 83 -0.61 -13.45 -32.33
N TYR A 84 0.32 -12.73 -32.95
CA TYR A 84 0.07 -11.39 -33.48
C TYR A 84 -0.63 -11.38 -34.84
N SER A 85 -0.59 -12.50 -35.57
CA SER A 85 -1.13 -12.66 -36.92
C SER A 85 -2.59 -13.15 -36.97
N GLY A 86 -3.13 -13.74 -35.89
CA GLY A 86 -4.51 -14.24 -35.87
C GLY A 86 -4.85 -15.31 -34.82
N ASN A 87 -6.03 -15.93 -34.96
CA ASN A 87 -6.73 -16.76 -33.95
C ASN A 87 -6.04 -18.10 -33.62
N PHE A 88 -5.08 -18.09 -32.69
CA PHE A 88 -4.49 -19.30 -32.11
C PHE A 88 -4.96 -19.53 -30.67
N ASN A 89 -5.59 -20.68 -30.41
CA ASN A 89 -6.01 -21.11 -29.08
C ASN A 89 -5.29 -22.41 -28.70
N LEU A 90 -4.91 -22.53 -27.43
CA LEU A 90 -4.28 -23.75 -26.89
C LEU A 90 -4.91 -24.07 -25.55
N LEU A 91 -5.13 -25.36 -25.28
CA LEU A 91 -5.61 -25.84 -23.98
C LEU A 91 -4.98 -27.20 -23.67
N SER A 92 -4.47 -27.35 -22.44
CA SER A 92 -4.06 -28.65 -21.91
C SER A 92 -5.28 -29.56 -21.74
N ILE A 93 -5.20 -30.76 -22.32
CA ILE A 93 -6.24 -31.79 -22.20
C ILE A 93 -5.74 -32.93 -21.32
N ASN A 94 -6.67 -33.67 -20.68
CA ASN A 94 -6.38 -34.76 -19.74
C ASN A 94 -5.57 -34.33 -18.50
N THR A 95 -5.66 -33.07 -18.09
CA THR A 95 -5.07 -32.54 -16.86
C THR A 95 -6.19 -31.98 -15.98
N ARG A 96 -6.09 -32.19 -14.66
CA ARG A 96 -7.05 -31.63 -13.70
C ARG A 96 -6.52 -30.31 -13.17
N ILE A 97 -7.29 -29.23 -13.36
CA ILE A 97 -6.86 -27.86 -13.01
C ILE A 97 -6.58 -27.65 -11.51
N ASP A 98 -7.10 -28.51 -10.64
CA ASP A 98 -6.88 -28.46 -9.19
C ASP A 98 -5.61 -29.23 -8.75
N CYS A 99 -5.15 -30.21 -9.54
CA CYS A 99 -4.08 -31.13 -9.14
C CYS A 99 -2.84 -31.08 -10.05
N ASP A 100 -3.00 -30.72 -11.32
CA ASP A 100 -1.98 -30.88 -12.36
C ASP A 100 -1.59 -29.54 -12.98
N ASN A 101 -0.37 -29.47 -13.52
CA ASN A 101 0.06 -28.32 -14.33
C ASN A 101 -0.79 -28.22 -15.60
N CYS A 102 -1.48 -27.10 -15.77
CA CYS A 102 -2.32 -26.80 -16.93
C CYS A 102 -1.82 -25.57 -17.66
N VAL A 103 -1.96 -25.56 -18.98
CA VAL A 103 -1.57 -24.46 -19.86
C VAL A 103 -2.72 -24.10 -20.79
N ALA A 104 -2.95 -22.81 -21.01
CA ALA A 104 -3.87 -22.34 -22.02
C ALA A 104 -3.31 -21.10 -22.74
N ILE A 105 -3.64 -20.94 -24.01
CA ILE A 105 -3.52 -19.67 -24.73
C ILE A 105 -4.93 -19.23 -25.09
N THR A 106 -5.31 -18.04 -24.63
CA THR A 106 -6.60 -17.43 -24.93
C THR A 106 -6.63 -16.83 -26.33
N SER A 107 -7.82 -16.59 -26.87
CA SER A 107 -8.01 -15.91 -28.16
C SER A 107 -7.47 -14.47 -28.19
N THR A 108 -7.24 -13.87 -27.02
CA THR A 108 -6.58 -12.57 -26.85
C THR A 108 -5.05 -12.66 -26.85
N GLY A 109 -4.48 -13.86 -27.04
CA GLY A 109 -3.04 -14.10 -27.07
C GLY A 109 -2.39 -14.21 -25.69
N GLN A 110 -3.15 -14.40 -24.61
CA GLN A 110 -2.60 -14.54 -23.26
C GLN A 110 -2.22 -15.99 -22.96
N LEU A 111 -0.97 -16.23 -22.56
CA LEU A 111 -0.51 -17.50 -22.02
C LEU A 111 -0.86 -17.59 -20.53
N VAL A 112 -1.73 -18.53 -20.18
CA VAL A 112 -2.15 -18.83 -18.82
C VAL A 112 -1.50 -20.13 -18.36
N LEU A 113 -0.75 -20.07 -17.26
CA LEU A 113 -0.14 -21.22 -16.61
C LEU A 113 -0.79 -21.40 -15.24
N ASN A 114 -1.41 -22.54 -15.00
CA ASN A 114 -1.85 -22.95 -13.69
C ASN A 114 -0.95 -24.09 -13.22
N LEU A 115 -0.14 -23.81 -12.21
CA LEU A 115 0.99 -24.65 -11.86
C LEU A 115 0.80 -25.20 -10.45
N ASP A 116 1.24 -26.43 -10.24
CA ASP A 116 1.40 -26.97 -8.91
C ASP A 116 2.45 -26.15 -8.13
N LYS A 117 2.42 -26.25 -6.80
CA LYS A 117 3.29 -25.45 -5.93
C LYS A 117 4.78 -25.66 -6.23
N ILE A 118 5.19 -26.90 -6.48
CA ILE A 118 6.60 -27.24 -6.69
C ILE A 118 7.06 -26.62 -8.02
N THR A 119 6.30 -26.83 -9.09
CA THR A 119 6.58 -26.31 -10.43
C THR A 119 6.56 -24.78 -10.45
N PHE A 120 5.56 -24.14 -9.82
CA PHE A 120 5.50 -22.69 -9.68
C PHE A 120 6.75 -22.12 -8.97
N GLN A 121 7.11 -22.71 -7.83
CA GLN A 121 8.29 -22.30 -7.06
C GLN A 121 9.60 -22.56 -7.82
N THR A 122 9.68 -23.66 -8.57
CA THR A 122 10.86 -24.01 -9.37
C THR A 122 11.04 -23.06 -10.55
N LEU A 123 9.95 -22.69 -11.23
CA LEU A 123 9.99 -21.77 -12.36
C LEU A 123 10.17 -20.30 -11.93
N GLY A 124 9.80 -19.95 -10.70
CA GLY A 124 9.94 -18.60 -10.16
C GLY A 124 9.08 -17.55 -10.87
N LEU A 125 8.01 -17.98 -11.54
CA LEU A 125 7.11 -17.07 -12.26
C LEU A 125 6.30 -16.20 -11.29
N GLU A 126 5.91 -15.00 -11.73
CA GLU A 126 4.97 -14.17 -10.97
C GLU A 126 3.54 -14.69 -11.21
N GLY A 127 2.78 -14.89 -10.14
CA GLY A 127 1.45 -15.48 -10.22
C GLY A 127 0.62 -15.24 -8.97
N LYS A 128 -0.66 -15.58 -9.04
CA LYS A 128 -1.59 -15.52 -7.91
C LYS A 128 -1.88 -16.93 -7.43
N ILE A 129 -2.15 -17.05 -6.13
CA ILE A 129 -2.60 -18.32 -5.55
C ILE A 129 -3.88 -18.74 -6.27
N SER A 130 -3.90 -19.98 -6.76
CA SER A 130 -5.07 -20.57 -7.42
C SER A 130 -6.26 -20.60 -6.45
N HIS A 131 -7.47 -20.41 -6.98
CA HIS A 131 -8.71 -20.48 -6.22
C HIS A 131 -8.84 -21.80 -5.42
N PHE A 132 -8.26 -22.89 -5.93
CA PHE A 132 -8.33 -24.23 -5.32
C PHE A 132 -7.43 -24.42 -4.07
N HIS A 133 -6.52 -23.48 -3.79
CA HIS A 133 -5.56 -23.58 -2.67
C HIS A 133 -6.21 -23.58 -1.28
N ASN A 134 -7.34 -22.89 -1.11
CA ASN A 134 -8.01 -22.75 0.19
C ASN A 134 -8.68 -24.04 0.68
N LEU A 135 -8.88 -25.03 -0.19
CA LEU A 135 -9.55 -26.29 0.15
C LEU A 135 -8.60 -27.30 0.83
N SER A 136 -7.28 -27.19 0.63
CA SER A 136 -6.28 -28.17 1.10
C SER A 136 -5.64 -27.84 2.47
N ARG A 137 -5.78 -26.61 2.97
CA ARG A 137 -5.05 -26.08 4.13
C ARG A 137 -5.60 -26.44 5.52
N LYS A 138 -6.60 -27.31 5.63
CA LYS A 138 -7.29 -27.55 6.91
C LYS A 138 -6.43 -28.18 8.03
N ASN A 139 -5.20 -28.67 7.78
CA ASN A 139 -4.46 -29.54 8.72
C ASN A 139 -2.95 -29.27 8.93
N THR A 140 -2.45 -28.03 9.05
CA THR A 140 -1.03 -27.81 9.45
C THR A 140 -0.86 -26.74 10.54
N THR A 141 -0.21 -27.14 11.64
CA THR A 141 -0.01 -26.39 12.90
C THR A 141 1.32 -25.64 12.98
N MET A 142 1.84 -25.11 11.87
CA MET A 142 3.14 -24.44 11.85
C MET A 142 3.09 -23.09 11.09
N PRO A 143 3.95 -22.12 11.47
CA PRO A 143 4.08 -20.86 10.75
C PRO A 143 4.36 -21.08 9.27
N THR A 144 3.86 -20.19 8.42
CA THR A 144 4.13 -20.28 6.99
C THR A 144 5.62 -20.16 6.70
N HIS A 145 6.15 -20.95 5.75
CA HIS A 145 7.52 -20.77 5.28
C HIS A 145 7.63 -19.54 4.38
N ARG A 146 8.82 -18.92 4.35
CA ARG A 146 9.09 -17.80 3.43
C ARG A 146 8.86 -18.24 2.00
N GLN A 147 8.13 -17.43 1.25
CA GLN A 147 7.95 -17.66 -0.18
C GLN A 147 9.26 -17.34 -0.92
N VAL A 148 9.50 -18.09 -2.00
CA VAL A 148 10.64 -17.83 -2.89
C VAL A 148 10.40 -16.50 -3.60
N THR A 149 11.41 -15.64 -3.60
CA THR A 149 11.38 -14.36 -4.31
C THR A 149 11.11 -14.60 -5.81
N PRO A 150 10.19 -13.85 -6.45
CA PRO A 150 9.92 -14.02 -7.88
C PRO A 150 11.17 -13.80 -8.74
N LEU A 151 11.28 -14.54 -9.85
CA LEU A 151 12.40 -14.45 -10.78
C LEU A 151 12.57 -13.03 -11.34
N GLN A 152 11.47 -12.30 -11.57
CA GLN A 152 11.52 -10.90 -11.97
C GLN A 152 12.29 -10.05 -10.95
N THR A 153 11.98 -10.17 -9.66
CA THR A 153 12.67 -9.43 -8.60
C THR A 153 14.13 -9.85 -8.49
N LEU A 154 14.43 -11.15 -8.57
CA LEU A 154 15.80 -11.65 -8.59
C LEU A 154 16.60 -11.14 -9.81
N ALA A 155 15.97 -11.06 -10.98
CA ALA A 155 16.59 -10.52 -12.19
C ALA A 155 16.90 -9.03 -12.04
N LEU A 156 15.97 -8.23 -11.49
CA LEU A 156 16.19 -6.81 -11.22
C LEU A 156 17.29 -6.58 -10.15
N GLN A 157 17.32 -7.40 -9.10
CA GLN A 157 18.41 -7.41 -8.10
C GLN A 157 19.77 -7.75 -8.74
N SER A 158 19.77 -8.69 -9.69
CA SER A 158 20.97 -9.06 -10.46
C SER A 158 21.45 -7.90 -11.33
N VAL A 159 20.56 -7.06 -11.88
CA VAL A 159 20.93 -5.82 -12.57
C VAL A 159 21.64 -4.86 -11.62
N GLY A 160 21.12 -4.64 -10.41
CA GLY A 160 21.79 -3.83 -9.39
C GLY A 160 23.18 -4.35 -9.02
N THR A 161 23.31 -5.68 -8.91
CA THR A 161 24.60 -6.34 -8.65
C THR A 161 25.56 -6.19 -9.83
N MET A 162 25.07 -6.30 -11.07
CA MET A 162 25.86 -6.07 -12.28
C MET A 162 26.40 -4.64 -12.32
N VAL A 163 25.55 -3.62 -12.10
CA VAL A 163 25.97 -2.21 -12.07
C VAL A 163 27.06 -1.98 -11.03
N THR A 164 26.86 -2.47 -9.80
CA THR A 164 27.85 -2.29 -8.71
C THR A 164 29.14 -3.07 -8.94
N SER A 165 29.10 -4.19 -9.68
CA SER A 165 30.29 -4.97 -10.04
C SER A 165 31.22 -4.26 -11.04
N LEU A 166 30.74 -3.24 -11.75
CA LEU A 166 31.56 -2.42 -12.67
C LEU A 166 32.42 -1.40 -11.93
N ALA A 167 32.08 -1.04 -10.69
CA ALA A 167 32.79 -0.01 -9.93
C ALA A 167 34.31 -0.25 -9.82
N PRO A 168 34.82 -1.46 -9.48
CA PRO A 168 36.25 -1.70 -9.36
C PRO A 168 37.02 -1.44 -10.66
N GLN A 169 36.46 -1.79 -11.82
CA GLN A 169 37.07 -1.55 -13.12
C GLN A 169 37.13 -0.05 -13.42
N MET A 170 36.01 0.67 -13.19
CA MET A 170 35.96 2.12 -13.35
C MET A 170 36.97 2.84 -12.44
N ILE A 171 37.09 2.41 -11.18
CA ILE A 171 38.05 2.96 -10.22
C ILE A 171 39.49 2.70 -10.68
N ALA A 172 39.80 1.50 -11.19
CA ALA A 172 41.14 1.17 -11.67
C ALA A 172 41.55 2.04 -12.86
N GLU A 173 40.67 2.23 -13.83
CA GLU A 173 40.92 3.12 -14.98
C GLU A 173 41.10 4.57 -14.57
N ILE A 174 40.23 5.09 -13.69
CA ILE A 174 40.33 6.47 -13.21
C ILE A 174 41.65 6.70 -12.45
N LYS A 175 42.14 5.70 -11.72
CA LYS A 175 43.44 5.76 -11.02
C LYS A 175 44.64 5.81 -11.97
N LEU A 176 44.52 5.31 -13.20
CA LEU A 176 45.58 5.32 -14.21
C LEU A 176 45.65 6.65 -14.98
N LEU A 177 44.63 7.51 -14.87
CA LEU A 177 44.60 8.79 -15.56
C LEU A 177 45.60 9.76 -14.93
N GLN A 178 46.48 10.31 -15.78
CA GLN A 178 47.48 11.31 -15.38
C GLN A 178 46.91 12.72 -15.34
N ASP A 179 45.85 13.00 -16.13
CA ASP A 179 45.18 14.29 -16.19
C ASP A 179 43.86 14.28 -15.38
N PRO A 180 43.81 14.99 -14.23
CA PRO A 180 42.60 15.08 -13.42
C PRO A 180 41.41 15.73 -14.12
N GLN A 181 41.61 16.56 -15.15
CA GLN A 181 40.52 17.26 -15.84
C GLN A 181 39.67 16.34 -16.72
N LEU A 182 40.24 15.21 -17.17
CA LEU A 182 39.53 14.24 -18.01
C LEU A 182 38.64 13.27 -17.20
N ILE A 183 38.88 13.17 -15.88
CA ILE A 183 38.18 12.23 -14.99
C ILE A 183 36.64 12.39 -15.06
N PRO A 184 36.06 13.60 -14.91
CA PRO A 184 34.61 13.77 -14.93
C PRO A 184 33.99 13.36 -16.27
N GLN A 185 34.66 13.67 -17.38
CA GLN A 185 34.15 13.36 -18.72
C GLN A 185 34.16 11.85 -19.00
N ILE A 186 35.26 11.16 -18.65
CA ILE A 186 35.37 9.71 -18.80
C ILE A 186 34.35 8.99 -17.91
N LEU A 187 34.20 9.43 -16.67
CA LEU A 187 33.21 8.88 -15.75
C LEU A 187 31.79 9.06 -16.31
N GLN A 188 31.43 10.26 -16.77
CA GLN A 188 30.10 10.51 -17.35
C GLN A 188 29.82 9.62 -18.56
N ASN A 189 30.77 9.52 -19.50
CA ASN A 189 30.61 8.68 -20.69
C ASN A 189 30.31 7.21 -20.33
N LYS A 190 30.94 6.69 -19.28
CA LYS A 190 30.66 5.33 -18.78
C LYS A 190 29.28 5.21 -18.16
N LEU A 191 28.88 6.17 -17.32
CA LEU A 191 27.57 6.19 -16.69
C LEU A 191 26.45 6.26 -17.74
N ASP A 192 26.62 7.08 -18.77
CA ASP A 192 25.67 7.22 -19.87
C ASP A 192 25.56 5.92 -20.69
N CYS A 193 26.69 5.22 -20.91
CA CYS A 193 26.70 3.92 -21.57
C CYS A 193 25.92 2.86 -20.77
N ILE A 194 26.15 2.79 -19.45
CA ILE A 194 25.42 1.88 -18.57
C ILE A 194 23.93 2.24 -18.58
N SER A 195 23.58 3.53 -18.43
CA SER A 195 22.19 4.00 -18.46
C SER A 195 21.48 3.61 -19.75
N LYS A 196 22.12 3.81 -20.90
CA LYS A 196 21.60 3.42 -22.21
C LYS A 196 21.35 1.91 -22.30
N LEU A 197 22.27 1.09 -21.78
CA LEU A 197 22.13 -0.36 -21.75
C LEU A 197 20.92 -0.78 -20.90
N LEU A 198 20.74 -0.17 -19.73
CA LEU A 198 19.58 -0.44 -18.87
C LEU A 198 18.26 -0.09 -19.57
N ILE A 199 18.16 1.11 -20.16
CA ILE A 199 16.93 1.57 -20.82
C ILE A 199 16.59 0.73 -22.06
N THR A 200 17.60 0.24 -22.78
CA THR A 200 17.38 -0.53 -24.01
C THR A 200 16.91 -1.97 -23.73
N HIS A 201 17.36 -2.57 -22.62
CA HIS A 201 17.14 -3.99 -22.34
C HIS A 201 16.14 -4.27 -21.21
N VAL A 202 15.78 -3.28 -20.40
CA VAL A 202 14.77 -3.43 -19.35
C VAL A 202 13.41 -2.98 -19.90
N PRO A 203 12.36 -3.84 -19.84
CA PRO A 203 11.02 -3.45 -20.25
C PRO A 203 10.54 -2.17 -19.55
N PHE A 204 9.86 -1.28 -20.28
CA PHE A 204 9.52 0.06 -19.79
C PHE A 204 8.73 0.06 -18.46
N TYR A 205 7.83 -0.91 -18.27
CA TYR A 205 7.02 -1.05 -17.06
C TYR A 205 7.81 -1.57 -15.83
N LEU A 206 9.06 -1.97 -16.03
CA LEU A 206 9.98 -2.39 -14.95
C LEU A 206 11.04 -1.33 -14.64
N ILE A 207 11.08 -0.19 -15.34
CA ILE A 207 12.14 0.81 -15.17
C ILE A 207 12.18 1.37 -13.74
N ASP A 208 11.03 1.71 -13.16
CA ASP A 208 11.00 2.26 -11.79
C ASP A 208 11.42 1.20 -10.76
N LYS A 209 10.95 -0.05 -10.92
CA LYS A 209 11.36 -1.18 -10.06
C LYS A 209 12.86 -1.44 -10.18
N MET A 210 13.39 -1.43 -11.41
CA MET A 210 14.82 -1.57 -11.68
C MET A 210 15.62 -0.44 -11.03
N ALA A 211 15.15 0.81 -11.15
CA ALA A 211 15.82 1.96 -10.56
C ALA A 211 15.93 1.80 -9.04
N VAL A 212 14.87 1.36 -8.36
CA VAL A 212 14.88 1.08 -6.91
C VAL A 212 15.92 0.02 -6.56
N GLU A 213 15.94 -1.13 -7.25
CA GLU A 213 16.90 -2.21 -6.97
C GLU A 213 18.36 -1.79 -7.22
N VAL A 214 18.62 -1.03 -8.29
CA VAL A 214 19.95 -0.49 -8.59
C VAL A 214 20.38 0.52 -7.52
N LEU A 215 19.50 1.45 -7.12
CA LEU A 215 19.79 2.42 -6.06
C LEU A 215 20.02 1.73 -4.70
N GLN A 216 19.30 0.66 -4.39
CA GLN A 216 19.56 -0.17 -3.20
C GLN A 216 20.94 -0.84 -3.26
N ALA A 217 21.32 -1.40 -4.41
CA ALA A 217 22.65 -1.97 -4.60
C ALA A 217 23.75 -0.92 -4.44
N VAL A 218 23.59 0.27 -5.04
CA VAL A 218 24.53 1.40 -4.90
C VAL A 218 24.64 1.85 -3.44
N LYS A 219 23.52 1.97 -2.71
CA LYS A 219 23.51 2.24 -1.26
C LYS A 219 24.33 1.19 -0.50
N GLY A 220 24.14 -0.10 -0.79
CA GLY A 220 24.92 -1.19 -0.20
C GLY A 220 26.42 -1.09 -0.50
N LEU A 221 26.78 -0.71 -1.73
CA LEU A 221 28.16 -0.51 -2.13
C LEU A 221 28.80 0.69 -1.40
N ILE A 222 28.08 1.81 -1.27
CA ILE A 222 28.53 3.00 -0.50
C ILE A 222 28.88 2.59 0.93
N GLU A 223 27.99 1.84 1.60
CA GLU A 223 28.23 1.40 2.98
C GLU A 223 29.40 0.42 3.08
N LYS A 224 29.57 -0.47 2.09
CA LYS A 224 30.75 -1.35 2.01
C LYS A 224 32.05 -0.54 1.82
N THR A 225 32.05 0.45 0.94
CA THR A 225 33.22 1.32 0.70
C THR A 225 33.57 2.13 1.94
N LYS A 226 32.58 2.66 2.67
CA LYS A 226 32.80 3.34 3.97
C LYS A 226 33.43 2.40 5.01
N LYS A 227 32.92 1.17 5.16
CA LYS A 227 33.43 0.19 6.13
C LYS A 227 34.86 -0.27 5.85
N ASN A 228 35.26 -0.29 4.58
CA ASN A 228 36.62 -0.66 4.16
C ASN A 228 37.64 0.49 4.32
N TYR A 229 37.23 1.66 4.81
CA TYR A 229 38.14 2.77 5.06
C TYR A 229 39.00 2.52 6.31
N TYR A 230 40.32 2.41 6.11
CA TYR A 230 41.29 2.32 7.21
C TYR A 230 42.04 3.65 7.39
N PRO A 231 42.42 4.06 8.61
CA PRO A 231 43.10 5.33 8.88
C PRO A 231 44.41 5.57 8.10
N ARG A 232 45.06 4.51 7.60
CA ARG A 232 46.28 4.61 6.78
C ARG A 232 46.01 4.82 5.28
N THR A 233 44.75 4.81 4.85
CA THR A 233 44.36 5.04 3.46
C THR A 233 44.43 6.52 3.15
N SER A 234 45.03 6.91 2.02
CA SER A 234 45.01 8.30 1.57
C SER A 234 43.57 8.79 1.38
N MET A 235 43.23 9.92 2.00
CA MET A 235 41.90 10.54 1.89
C MET A 235 41.53 10.87 0.44
N SER A 236 42.48 11.34 -0.37
CA SER A 236 42.23 11.63 -1.78
C SER A 236 41.84 10.38 -2.56
N ARG A 237 42.49 9.24 -2.28
CA ARG A 237 42.19 7.95 -2.89
C ARG A 237 40.79 7.45 -2.49
N PHE A 238 40.44 7.60 -1.22
CA PHE A 238 39.10 7.26 -0.73
C PHE A 238 38.02 8.13 -1.37
N LEU A 239 38.25 9.45 -1.49
CA LEU A 239 37.28 10.37 -2.10
C LEU A 239 37.06 10.08 -3.60
N ILE A 240 38.10 9.73 -4.36
CA ILE A 240 37.95 9.31 -5.76
C ILE A 240 37.10 8.05 -5.86
N GLU A 241 37.40 7.05 -5.03
CA GLU A 241 36.65 5.79 -4.99
C GLU A 241 35.18 6.02 -4.61
N MET A 242 34.94 6.80 -3.56
CA MET A 242 33.59 7.17 -3.14
C MET A 242 32.85 7.96 -4.22
N ASN A 243 33.53 8.88 -4.92
CA ASN A 243 32.93 9.65 -6.01
C ASN A 243 32.43 8.74 -7.14
N VAL A 244 33.23 7.76 -7.57
CA VAL A 244 32.81 6.78 -8.59
C VAL A 244 31.61 5.98 -8.11
N VAL A 245 31.68 5.43 -6.89
CA VAL A 245 30.60 4.61 -6.30
C VAL A 245 29.30 5.40 -6.18
N VAL A 246 29.36 6.64 -5.70
CA VAL A 246 28.20 7.53 -5.56
C VAL A 246 27.65 7.93 -6.93
N SER A 247 28.50 8.16 -7.93
CA SER A 247 28.09 8.54 -9.28
C SER A 247 27.33 7.43 -10.01
N LEU A 248 27.45 6.16 -9.58
CA LEU A 248 26.59 5.08 -10.09
C LEU A 248 25.10 5.34 -9.83
N THR A 249 24.75 6.23 -8.90
CA THR A 249 23.37 6.72 -8.74
C THR A 249 22.82 7.33 -10.04
N GLU A 250 23.66 7.91 -10.90
CA GLU A 250 23.22 8.54 -12.15
C GLU A 250 22.71 7.56 -13.21
N VAL A 251 23.09 6.28 -13.14
CA VAL A 251 22.76 5.33 -14.23
C VAL A 251 21.25 5.11 -14.39
N VAL A 252 20.48 5.30 -13.31
CA VAL A 252 19.02 5.18 -13.33
C VAL A 252 18.32 6.48 -13.71
N ILE A 253 19.04 7.61 -13.76
CA ILE A 253 18.48 8.93 -14.00
C ILE A 253 18.24 9.12 -15.50
N ASN A 254 16.97 9.05 -15.92
CA ASN A 254 16.60 9.20 -17.32
C ASN A 254 15.13 9.61 -17.51
N ASN A 255 14.74 9.93 -18.74
CA ASN A 255 13.40 10.40 -19.09
C ASN A 255 12.29 9.32 -19.03
N SER A 256 12.64 8.05 -18.88
CA SER A 256 11.66 6.97 -18.77
C SER A 256 11.22 6.71 -17.32
N LEU A 257 11.95 7.27 -16.34
CA LEU A 257 11.64 7.16 -14.93
C LEU A 257 10.34 7.94 -14.62
N ARG A 258 9.40 7.30 -13.91
CA ARG A 258 8.10 7.89 -13.57
C ARG A 258 7.98 8.32 -12.14
N GLU A 259 8.62 7.58 -11.24
CA GLU A 259 8.49 7.82 -9.81
C GLU A 259 9.83 7.77 -9.11
N ILE A 260 10.10 8.74 -8.23
CA ILE A 260 11.28 8.70 -7.37
C ILE A 260 11.04 9.40 -6.02
N TYR A 261 11.50 8.74 -4.97
CA TYR A 261 11.39 9.20 -3.58
C TYR A 261 12.79 9.44 -3.00
N PHE A 262 13.22 10.70 -2.97
CA PHE A 262 14.57 11.07 -2.51
C PHE A 262 14.76 10.75 -1.03
N SER A 263 13.69 10.82 -0.24
CA SER A 263 13.65 10.50 1.18
C SER A 263 14.16 9.09 1.50
N ASP A 264 14.05 8.15 0.56
CA ASP A 264 14.46 6.75 0.78
C ASP A 264 15.98 6.55 0.70
N TRP A 265 16.69 7.51 0.08
CA TRP A 265 18.10 7.39 -0.24
C TRP A 265 18.99 8.21 0.72
N PRO A 266 20.24 7.76 1.00
CA PRO A 266 21.20 8.52 1.80
C PRO A 266 21.48 9.91 1.23
N LYS A 267 21.79 10.90 2.10
CA LYS A 267 22.07 12.30 1.71
C LYS A 267 23.07 12.45 0.55
N ILE A 268 24.11 11.62 0.52
CA ILE A 268 25.14 11.65 -0.54
C ILE A 268 24.60 11.27 -1.93
N MET A 269 23.63 10.35 -1.99
CA MET A 269 22.94 9.98 -3.23
C MET A 269 21.90 11.03 -3.61
N ARG A 270 21.16 11.58 -2.62
CA ARG A 270 20.19 12.66 -2.85
C ARG A 270 20.81 13.82 -3.61
N TYR A 271 22.04 14.23 -3.25
CA TYR A 271 22.74 15.30 -3.96
C TYR A 271 22.91 15.02 -5.46
N VAL A 272 23.29 13.79 -5.83
CA VAL A 272 23.41 13.38 -7.24
C VAL A 272 22.06 13.44 -7.96
N LEU A 273 21.00 12.97 -7.30
CA LEU A 273 19.64 13.03 -7.82
C LEU A 273 19.16 14.48 -8.01
N TYR A 274 19.43 15.37 -7.05
CA TYR A 274 19.09 16.80 -7.14
C TYR A 274 19.79 17.46 -8.32
N LYS A 275 21.11 17.33 -8.41
CA LYS A 275 21.92 17.95 -9.46
C LYS A 275 21.45 17.55 -10.86
N ASN A 276 20.94 16.32 -11.01
CA ASN A 276 20.52 15.76 -12.29
C ASN A 276 18.98 15.75 -12.49
N LEU A 277 18.22 16.51 -11.70
CA LEU A 277 16.75 16.53 -11.76
C LEU A 277 16.20 16.86 -13.16
N TYR A 278 16.90 17.72 -13.91
CA TYR A 278 16.55 18.11 -15.27
C TYR A 278 16.57 16.97 -16.29
N LYS A 279 17.27 15.87 -16.01
CA LYS A 279 17.30 14.68 -16.88
C LYS A 279 16.04 13.80 -16.73
N MET A 280 15.22 14.05 -15.70
CA MET A 280 14.05 13.24 -15.35
C MET A 280 12.73 13.91 -15.76
N SER A 281 12.66 14.42 -16.99
CA SER A 281 11.47 15.13 -17.49
C SER A 281 10.20 14.27 -17.62
N GLY A 282 10.33 12.94 -17.58
CA GLY A 282 9.21 11.99 -17.68
C GLY A 282 8.51 11.66 -16.37
N LEU A 283 8.95 12.25 -15.25
CA LEU A 283 8.40 12.00 -13.91
C LEU A 283 6.92 12.37 -13.81
N GLU A 284 6.19 11.51 -13.11
CA GLU A 284 4.80 11.67 -12.71
C GLU A 284 4.69 11.88 -11.19
N VAL A 285 5.60 11.27 -10.41
CA VAL A 285 5.69 11.43 -8.95
C VAL A 285 7.10 11.81 -8.56
N LEU A 286 7.25 12.97 -7.94
CA LEU A 286 8.52 13.47 -7.41
C LEU A 286 8.37 13.76 -5.91
N ASN A 287 9.01 12.94 -5.07
CA ASN A 287 9.10 13.21 -3.64
C ASN A 287 10.54 13.62 -3.29
N LEU A 288 10.73 14.91 -3.05
CA LEU A 288 11.99 15.51 -2.60
C LEU A 288 12.14 15.44 -1.07
N GLY A 289 11.03 15.29 -0.35
CA GLY A 289 10.97 15.28 1.10
C GLY A 289 11.46 16.60 1.69
N SER A 290 12.22 16.51 2.78
CA SER A 290 13.04 17.64 3.26
C SER A 290 14.44 17.53 2.65
N CYS A 291 14.74 18.38 1.67
CA CYS A 291 16.01 18.42 0.97
C CYS A 291 17.14 18.76 1.95
N THR A 292 16.91 19.78 2.78
CA THR A 292 17.95 20.38 3.63
C THR A 292 17.69 20.28 5.13
N GLY A 293 16.50 19.85 5.55
CA GLY A 293 16.07 20.00 6.95
C GLY A 293 15.83 21.46 7.34
N GLY A 294 15.59 22.35 6.36
CA GLY A 294 15.40 23.79 6.56
C GLY A 294 16.68 24.64 6.43
N TRP A 295 17.83 24.05 6.13
CA TRP A 295 19.12 24.73 5.88
C TRP A 295 19.34 24.97 4.38
N ARG A 296 18.52 25.84 3.81
CA ARG A 296 18.48 26.12 2.38
C ARG A 296 19.79 26.74 1.87
N THR A 297 20.31 26.23 0.75
CA THR A 297 21.33 26.94 -0.04
C THR A 297 20.71 27.38 -1.37
N SER A 298 21.10 28.55 -1.86
CA SER A 298 20.58 29.16 -3.11
C SER A 298 20.81 28.31 -4.37
N GLU A 299 21.66 27.29 -4.29
CA GLU A 299 21.93 26.36 -5.41
C GLU A 299 20.83 25.30 -5.58
N HIS A 300 20.20 24.84 -4.49
CA HIS A 300 19.19 23.79 -4.56
C HIS A 300 17.95 24.25 -5.34
N ASP A 301 17.52 25.50 -5.14
CA ASP A 301 16.40 26.09 -5.88
C ASP A 301 16.63 26.07 -7.38
N LYS A 302 17.86 26.31 -7.84
CA LYS A 302 18.19 26.33 -9.27
C LYS A 302 17.94 24.97 -9.92
N TYR A 303 18.36 23.89 -9.26
CA TYR A 303 18.12 22.54 -9.76
C TYR A 303 16.64 22.19 -9.78
N ILE A 304 15.89 22.56 -8.72
CA ILE A 304 14.45 22.31 -8.61
C ILE A 304 13.70 23.06 -9.72
N LEU A 305 13.92 24.36 -9.86
CA LEU A 305 13.27 25.19 -10.87
C LEU A 305 13.61 24.70 -12.28
N HIS A 306 14.88 24.42 -12.56
CA HIS A 306 15.31 23.93 -13.87
C HIS A 306 14.71 22.55 -14.20
N GLY A 307 14.62 21.67 -13.21
CA GLY A 307 13.98 20.36 -13.35
C GLY A 307 12.50 20.46 -13.66
N ILE A 308 11.74 21.14 -12.79
CA ILE A 308 10.27 21.22 -12.87
C ILE A 308 9.80 21.86 -14.19
N THR A 309 10.58 22.80 -14.76
CA THR A 309 10.26 23.46 -16.03
C THR A 309 9.94 22.49 -17.17
N ASN A 310 10.53 21.28 -17.17
CA ASN A 310 10.33 20.31 -18.25
C ASN A 310 9.44 19.11 -17.87
N MET A 311 8.92 19.05 -16.64
CA MET A 311 8.17 17.89 -16.13
C MET A 311 6.66 17.97 -16.44
N LYS A 312 6.30 17.91 -17.73
CA LYS A 312 4.91 18.10 -18.19
C LYS A 312 3.92 17.03 -17.71
N ASN A 313 4.44 15.86 -17.32
CA ASN A 313 3.64 14.73 -16.85
C ASN A 313 3.49 14.69 -15.32
N LEU A 314 4.07 15.66 -14.59
CA LEU A 314 4.08 15.64 -13.13
C LEU A 314 2.66 15.74 -12.56
N ARG A 315 2.31 14.76 -11.72
CA ARG A 315 1.02 14.64 -11.04
C ARG A 315 1.15 14.80 -9.52
N SER A 316 2.30 14.47 -8.97
CA SER A 316 2.56 14.57 -7.53
C SER A 316 3.91 15.20 -7.23
N LEU A 317 3.91 16.23 -6.39
CA LEU A 317 5.13 16.83 -5.84
C LEU A 317 5.06 16.87 -4.31
N CYS A 318 6.08 16.33 -3.65
CA CYS A 318 6.32 16.53 -2.22
C CYS A 318 7.65 17.26 -2.02
N LEU A 319 7.60 18.48 -1.49
CA LEU A 319 8.74 19.34 -1.20
C LEU A 319 8.51 20.05 0.14
N CYS A 320 8.68 19.31 1.22
CA CYS A 320 8.46 19.81 2.57
C CYS A 320 9.66 20.64 3.04
N PHE A 321 9.41 21.65 3.88
CA PHE A 321 10.39 22.59 4.46
C PHE A 321 11.09 23.54 3.46
N ASP A 322 11.26 23.14 2.21
CA ASP A 322 12.15 23.80 1.24
C ASP A 322 11.39 24.51 0.08
N CYS A 323 10.05 24.45 0.03
CA CYS A 323 9.27 25.05 -1.06
C CYS A 323 9.12 26.58 -0.93
N THR A 324 8.87 27.26 -2.05
CA THR A 324 8.60 28.69 -2.13
C THR A 324 7.51 29.05 -3.12
N ASP A 325 7.01 30.28 -3.00
CA ASP A 325 6.11 30.90 -3.99
C ASP A 325 6.68 30.83 -5.42
N SER A 326 7.99 31.02 -5.61
CA SER A 326 8.63 30.93 -6.93
C SER A 326 8.64 29.52 -7.52
N VAL A 327 8.91 28.51 -6.68
CA VAL A 327 8.84 27.09 -7.11
C VAL A 327 7.40 26.74 -7.46
N LEU A 328 6.43 27.15 -6.65
CA LEU A 328 5.00 26.92 -6.93
C LEU A 328 4.54 27.63 -8.19
N GLN A 329 5.00 28.85 -8.45
CA GLN A 329 4.69 29.56 -9.68
C GLN A 329 5.17 28.76 -10.91
N VAL A 330 6.44 28.37 -10.94
CA VAL A 330 7.01 27.59 -12.06
C VAL A 330 6.32 26.23 -12.20
N LEU A 331 6.00 25.56 -11.08
CA LEU A 331 5.25 24.31 -11.07
C LEU A 331 3.88 24.50 -11.74
N CYS A 332 3.11 25.49 -11.30
CA CYS A 332 1.75 25.74 -11.82
C CYS A 332 1.75 26.15 -13.30
N GLU A 333 2.82 26.77 -13.78
CA GLU A 333 2.98 27.18 -15.18
C GLU A 333 3.36 26.00 -16.10
N ASN A 334 4.09 25.00 -15.60
CA ASN A 334 4.66 23.93 -16.44
C ASN A 334 4.05 22.53 -16.21
N CYS A 335 3.33 22.31 -15.10
CA CYS A 335 2.76 21.01 -14.71
C CYS A 335 1.22 21.07 -14.62
N PRO A 336 0.50 21.10 -15.75
CA PRO A 336 -0.96 21.31 -15.78
C PRO A 336 -1.78 20.15 -15.19
N ASN A 337 -1.18 18.97 -15.04
CA ASN A 337 -1.82 17.75 -14.55
C ASN A 337 -1.54 17.47 -13.06
N ILE A 338 -1.00 18.45 -12.32
CA ILE A 338 -0.71 18.30 -10.90
C ILE A 338 -2.01 17.99 -10.11
N GLN A 339 -1.96 16.95 -9.30
CA GLN A 339 -3.06 16.40 -8.52
C GLN A 339 -2.76 16.37 -7.03
N CYS A 340 -1.50 16.09 -6.67
CA CYS A 340 -1.06 16.04 -5.28
C CYS A 340 0.10 17.02 -5.07
N LEU A 341 -0.05 17.92 -4.11
CA LEU A 341 0.98 18.88 -3.73
C LEU A 341 1.12 18.89 -2.21
N ASP A 342 2.29 18.48 -1.73
CA ASP A 342 2.66 18.59 -0.32
C ASP A 342 3.88 19.51 -0.18
N VAL A 343 3.65 20.65 0.47
CA VAL A 343 4.68 21.64 0.79
C VAL A 343 4.71 21.94 2.28
N THR A 344 4.31 20.97 3.09
CA THR A 344 4.22 21.08 4.55
C THR A 344 5.51 21.66 5.15
N SER A 345 5.34 22.56 6.13
CA SER A 345 6.42 23.27 6.83
C SER A 345 7.27 24.21 5.96
N SER A 346 6.86 24.52 4.72
CA SER A 346 7.54 25.48 3.85
C SER A 346 7.07 26.92 4.13
N ARG A 347 7.68 27.59 5.11
CA ARG A 347 7.31 28.97 5.53
C ARG A 347 7.45 30.03 4.43
N SER A 348 8.20 29.75 3.36
CA SER A 348 8.35 30.66 2.21
C SER A 348 7.24 30.49 1.16
N VAL A 349 6.24 29.64 1.44
CA VAL A 349 4.98 29.58 0.70
C VAL A 349 3.98 30.49 1.44
N THR A 350 3.52 31.53 0.74
CA THR A 350 2.65 32.59 1.27
C THR A 350 1.44 32.79 0.36
N ASP A 351 0.57 33.74 0.71
CA ASP A 351 -0.58 34.11 -0.13
C ASP A 351 -0.21 34.59 -1.55
N ARG A 352 1.07 34.89 -1.80
CA ARG A 352 1.57 35.19 -3.16
C ARG A 352 1.46 34.01 -4.12
N SER A 353 1.44 32.77 -3.61
CA SER A 353 1.28 31.56 -4.43
C SER A 353 -0.16 31.30 -4.88
N ILE A 354 -1.16 31.90 -4.23
CA ILE A 354 -2.59 31.61 -4.42
C ILE A 354 -3.06 31.82 -5.87
N PRO A 355 -2.71 32.92 -6.57
CA PRO A 355 -3.11 33.11 -7.96
C PRO A 355 -2.58 32.03 -8.90
N SER A 356 -1.39 31.49 -8.63
CA SER A 356 -0.80 30.40 -9.41
C SER A 356 -1.46 29.07 -9.08
N LEU A 357 -1.63 28.75 -7.80
CA LEU A 357 -2.26 27.51 -7.35
C LEU A 357 -3.68 27.36 -7.87
N ARG A 358 -4.47 28.44 -7.94
CA ARG A 358 -5.83 28.44 -8.49
C ARG A 358 -5.92 28.03 -9.98
N LYS A 359 -4.81 28.05 -10.72
CA LYS A 359 -4.76 27.55 -12.11
C LYS A 359 -4.69 26.02 -12.17
N CYS A 360 -4.28 25.36 -11.10
CA CYS A 360 -4.11 23.91 -11.03
C CYS A 360 -5.45 23.21 -10.71
N LEU A 361 -6.41 23.27 -11.64
CA LEU A 361 -7.78 22.78 -11.45
C LEU A 361 -7.89 21.25 -11.26
N GLN A 362 -6.80 20.52 -11.47
CA GLN A 362 -6.72 19.08 -11.25
C GLN A 362 -6.29 18.70 -9.82
N LEU A 363 -5.91 19.66 -8.97
CA LEU A 363 -5.53 19.41 -7.59
C LEU A 363 -6.64 18.70 -6.82
N ARG A 364 -6.26 17.58 -6.20
CA ARG A 364 -7.07 16.74 -5.33
C ARG A 364 -6.54 16.77 -3.90
N GLU A 365 -5.22 16.83 -3.74
CA GLU A 365 -4.55 16.85 -2.44
C GLU A 365 -3.63 18.07 -2.37
N LEU A 366 -3.83 18.92 -1.36
CA LEU A 366 -3.09 20.18 -1.19
C LEU A 366 -2.72 20.40 0.28
N GLN A 367 -1.53 19.97 0.68
CA GLN A 367 -1.06 20.09 2.06
C GLN A 367 -0.22 21.36 2.25
N LEU A 368 -0.79 22.30 3.00
CA LEU A 368 -0.20 23.61 3.31
C LEU A 368 0.09 23.80 4.80
N HIS A 369 0.06 22.73 5.59
CA HIS A 369 0.28 22.79 7.03
C HIS A 369 1.63 23.43 7.37
N ARG A 370 1.67 24.38 8.31
CA ARG A 370 2.89 25.11 8.71
C ARG A 370 3.58 25.88 7.57
N THR A 371 2.84 26.29 6.54
CA THR A 371 3.27 27.34 5.61
C THR A 371 2.91 28.72 6.17
N SER A 372 3.12 29.78 5.38
CA SER A 372 2.68 31.15 5.70
C SER A 372 1.50 31.60 4.83
N VAL A 373 0.74 30.63 4.28
CA VAL A 373 -0.58 30.88 3.70
C VAL A 373 -1.56 31.15 4.84
N THR A 374 -2.34 32.22 4.70
CA THR A 374 -3.30 32.65 5.72
C THR A 374 -4.60 31.85 5.63
N ASN A 375 -5.45 31.97 6.65
CA ASN A 375 -6.79 31.36 6.64
C ASN A 375 -7.63 31.93 5.48
N GLU A 376 -7.46 33.21 5.16
CA GLU A 376 -8.06 33.88 4.01
C GLU A 376 -7.56 33.29 2.68
N GLY A 377 -6.24 33.10 2.56
CA GLY A 377 -5.62 32.47 1.40
C GLY A 377 -6.15 31.04 1.18
N LEU A 378 -6.25 30.24 2.24
CA LEU A 378 -6.80 28.89 2.17
C LEU A 378 -8.28 28.88 1.80
N ALA A 379 -9.09 29.80 2.32
CA ALA A 379 -10.49 29.97 1.92
C ALA A 379 -10.62 30.30 0.42
N GLN A 380 -9.77 31.19 -0.10
CA GLN A 380 -9.72 31.50 -1.54
C GLN A 380 -9.33 30.29 -2.40
N LEU A 381 -8.42 29.43 -1.90
CA LEU A 381 -8.07 28.18 -2.58
C LEU A 381 -9.23 27.20 -2.61
N LEU A 382 -9.92 26.97 -1.48
CA LEU A 382 -11.08 26.08 -1.43
C LEU A 382 -12.21 26.54 -2.36
N GLN A 383 -12.44 27.86 -2.46
CA GLN A 383 -13.39 28.42 -3.42
C GLN A 383 -12.92 28.30 -4.88
N GLY A 384 -11.61 28.41 -5.13
CA GLY A 384 -11.02 28.39 -6.46
C GLY A 384 -10.71 27.00 -7.02
N LEU A 385 -10.63 25.96 -6.18
CA LEU A 385 -10.18 24.63 -6.56
C LEU A 385 -11.29 23.59 -6.38
N PRO A 386 -12.07 23.28 -7.44
CA PRO A 386 -13.30 22.50 -7.31
C PRO A 386 -13.08 21.00 -7.06
N ARG A 387 -11.85 20.49 -7.18
CA ARG A 387 -11.52 19.06 -7.07
C ARG A 387 -10.75 18.68 -5.82
N VAL A 388 -10.39 19.66 -4.97
CA VAL A 388 -9.62 19.43 -3.74
C VAL A 388 -10.47 18.63 -2.76
N GLN A 389 -9.95 17.45 -2.42
CA GLN A 389 -10.55 16.43 -1.57
C GLN A 389 -9.81 16.28 -0.25
N ASP A 390 -8.55 16.68 -0.18
CA ASP A 390 -7.73 16.59 1.02
C ASP A 390 -6.83 17.82 1.14
N ILE A 391 -6.87 18.50 2.29
CA ILE A 391 -5.97 19.62 2.62
C ILE A 391 -5.00 19.28 3.76
N GLY A 392 -5.03 18.04 4.23
CA GLY A 392 -4.29 17.58 5.40
C GLY A 392 -4.73 18.29 6.67
N ARG A 393 -3.76 18.53 7.55
CA ARG A 393 -3.97 19.17 8.84
C ARG A 393 -4.08 20.68 8.72
N CYS A 394 -5.22 21.23 9.15
CA CYS A 394 -5.47 22.66 9.28
C CYS A 394 -5.90 22.95 10.72
N ASP A 395 -5.00 23.47 11.54
CA ASP A 395 -5.27 23.71 12.97
C ASP A 395 -6.31 24.82 13.19
N GLU A 396 -6.44 25.76 12.24
CA GLU A 396 -7.33 26.93 12.30
C GLU A 396 -8.46 26.88 11.24
N PHE A 397 -9.05 25.70 11.03
CA PHE A 397 -10.05 25.50 9.99
C PHE A 397 -11.38 26.21 10.31
N GLY A 398 -11.71 26.42 11.58
CA GLY A 398 -12.87 27.20 11.99
C GLY A 398 -12.85 28.62 11.42
N ASN A 399 -11.68 29.26 11.41
CA ASN A 399 -11.49 30.60 10.83
C ASN A 399 -11.65 30.60 9.30
N VAL A 400 -11.21 29.53 8.63
CA VAL A 400 -11.40 29.36 7.18
C VAL A 400 -12.90 29.28 6.83
N ILE A 401 -13.69 28.53 7.59
CA ILE A 401 -15.14 28.39 7.40
C ILE A 401 -15.84 29.74 7.61
N LYS A 402 -15.50 30.45 8.69
CA LYS A 402 -16.04 31.79 8.96
C LYS A 402 -15.77 32.74 7.80
N TYR A 403 -14.54 32.77 7.29
CA TYR A 403 -14.19 33.62 6.15
C TYR A 403 -14.93 33.23 4.87
N LEU A 404 -15.03 31.93 4.57
CA LEU A 404 -15.81 31.44 3.42
C LEU A 404 -17.26 31.94 3.48
N LYS A 405 -17.90 31.87 4.65
CA LYS A 405 -19.29 32.26 4.84
C LYS A 405 -19.47 33.78 4.84
N GLN A 406 -18.66 34.51 5.62
CA GLN A 406 -18.85 35.93 5.91
C GLN A 406 -18.25 36.86 4.85
N ASN A 407 -17.08 36.49 4.30
CA ASN A 407 -16.33 37.36 3.39
C ASN A 407 -16.50 36.95 1.94
N LEU A 408 -16.58 35.64 1.66
CA LEU A 408 -16.71 35.11 0.30
C LEU A 408 -18.14 34.75 -0.09
N ASN A 409 -19.11 34.87 0.85
CA ASN A 409 -20.51 34.45 0.67
C ASN A 409 -20.65 33.05 0.06
N ALA A 410 -19.69 32.17 0.34
CA ALA A 410 -19.66 30.84 -0.23
C ALA A 410 -20.56 29.91 0.60
N THR A 411 -21.41 29.16 -0.09
CA THR A 411 -22.38 28.25 0.53
C THR A 411 -22.01 26.77 0.38
N GLY A 412 -20.93 26.46 -0.35
CA GLY A 412 -20.62 25.09 -0.76
C GLY A 412 -21.61 24.56 -1.83
N PRO A 413 -21.64 23.24 -2.08
CA PRO A 413 -20.80 22.22 -1.43
C PRO A 413 -19.37 22.21 -1.98
N PHE A 414 -18.39 22.08 -1.10
CA PHE A 414 -17.01 21.85 -1.48
C PHE A 414 -16.71 20.34 -1.58
N ALA A 415 -15.68 19.99 -2.35
CA ALA A 415 -15.33 18.59 -2.65
C ALA A 415 -14.51 17.88 -1.56
N LEU A 416 -14.28 18.52 -0.41
CA LEU A 416 -13.43 17.99 0.65
C LEU A 416 -13.99 16.65 1.18
N ARG A 417 -13.12 15.65 1.30
CA ARG A 417 -13.43 14.31 1.82
C ARG A 417 -12.73 14.04 3.15
N LYS A 418 -11.63 14.73 3.45
CA LYS A 418 -10.84 14.52 4.67
C LYS A 418 -10.48 15.85 5.32
N ILE A 419 -10.58 15.91 6.64
CA ILE A 419 -10.11 17.05 7.43
C ILE A 419 -9.49 16.62 8.74
N GLN A 420 -8.38 17.25 9.10
CA GLN A 420 -7.81 17.19 10.44
C GLN A 420 -7.69 18.60 11.00
N THR A 421 -8.35 18.89 12.12
CA THR A 421 -8.36 20.23 12.71
C THR A 421 -8.52 20.21 14.23
N ARG A 422 -8.39 21.39 14.86
CA ARG A 422 -8.38 21.56 16.31
C ARG A 422 -9.25 22.72 16.82
N ASP A 423 -9.83 23.54 15.97
CA ASP A 423 -10.49 24.81 16.34
C ASP A 423 -11.95 24.92 15.86
N LEU A 424 -12.71 23.82 15.88
CA LEU A 424 -14.10 23.84 15.44
C LEU A 424 -15.06 24.02 16.61
N SER A 425 -15.51 25.25 16.89
CA SER A 425 -16.62 25.48 17.81
C SER A 425 -17.95 24.86 17.32
N THR A 426 -18.91 24.70 18.22
CA THR A 426 -20.26 24.16 17.89
C THR A 426 -20.96 24.93 16.75
N GLU A 427 -20.77 26.25 16.64
CA GLU A 427 -21.31 27.06 15.53
C GLU A 427 -20.62 26.73 14.21
N ASN A 428 -19.29 26.64 14.22
CA ASN A 428 -18.48 26.31 13.05
C ASN A 428 -18.74 24.88 12.55
N LEU A 429 -19.05 23.95 13.45
CA LEU A 429 -19.41 22.57 13.10
C LEU A 429 -20.68 22.49 12.25
N ARG A 430 -21.68 23.34 12.52
CA ARG A 430 -22.90 23.38 11.70
C ARG A 430 -22.61 23.88 10.29
N LEU A 431 -21.86 24.97 10.18
CA LEU A 431 -21.41 25.48 8.88
C LEU A 431 -20.52 24.47 8.15
N PHE A 432 -19.68 23.75 8.88
CA PHE A 432 -18.83 22.69 8.33
C PHE A 432 -19.66 21.61 7.64
N VAL A 433 -20.63 21.02 8.34
CA VAL A 433 -21.42 19.93 7.74
C VAL A 433 -22.31 20.40 6.59
N GLU A 434 -22.78 21.66 6.61
CA GLU A 434 -23.50 22.28 5.49
C GLU A 434 -22.62 22.46 4.25
N MET A 435 -21.40 22.96 4.44
CA MET A 435 -20.50 23.34 3.34
C MET A 435 -19.70 22.14 2.80
N PHE A 436 -19.49 21.09 3.60
CA PHE A 436 -18.66 19.91 3.27
C PHE A 436 -19.43 18.58 3.46
N PRO A 437 -20.52 18.34 2.72
CA PRO A 437 -21.39 17.17 2.92
C PRO A 437 -20.78 15.82 2.49
N ASN A 438 -19.68 15.83 1.72
CA ASN A 438 -19.04 14.63 1.18
C ASN A 438 -17.86 14.12 2.03
N ILE A 439 -17.74 14.60 3.27
CA ILE A 439 -16.67 14.22 4.18
C ILE A 439 -16.77 12.73 4.52
N GLU A 440 -15.64 12.04 4.38
CA GLU A 440 -15.46 10.62 4.70
C GLU A 440 -14.60 10.42 5.96
N CYS A 441 -13.67 11.34 6.23
CA CYS A 441 -12.74 11.26 7.36
C CYS A 441 -12.71 12.57 8.14
N VAL A 442 -12.97 12.48 9.45
CA VAL A 442 -12.95 13.60 10.38
C VAL A 442 -11.97 13.28 11.50
N SER A 443 -10.92 14.07 11.64
CA SER A 443 -10.03 14.05 12.79
C SER A 443 -10.13 15.37 13.54
N LEU A 444 -10.60 15.31 14.78
CA LEU A 444 -10.85 16.50 15.60
C LEU A 444 -10.16 16.38 16.94
N PHE A 445 -9.53 17.48 17.34
CA PHE A 445 -9.32 17.76 18.74
C PHE A 445 -10.59 18.40 19.28
N HIS A 446 -11.22 17.73 20.23
CA HIS A 446 -12.40 18.19 20.94
C HIS A 446 -11.95 18.99 22.16
N ASP A 447 -12.60 20.13 22.38
CA ASP A 447 -12.36 21.02 23.51
C ASP A 447 -13.70 21.49 24.10
N GLU A 448 -13.65 22.35 25.11
CA GLU A 448 -14.86 22.85 25.80
C GLU A 448 -15.81 23.66 24.88
N GLU A 449 -15.37 24.11 23.69
CA GLU A 449 -16.24 24.84 22.75
C GLU A 449 -17.15 23.91 21.92
N ILE A 450 -16.88 22.60 21.97
CA ILE A 450 -17.68 21.56 21.32
C ILE A 450 -18.51 20.84 22.38
N SER A 451 -19.83 20.90 22.25
CA SER A 451 -20.75 20.25 23.19
C SER A 451 -21.68 19.22 22.55
N ASP A 452 -21.70 19.12 21.22
CA ASP A 452 -22.66 18.27 20.51
C ASP A 452 -22.06 17.69 19.22
N LEU A 453 -21.56 16.46 19.30
CA LEU A 453 -21.05 15.72 18.14
C LEU A 453 -22.16 15.20 17.22
N THR A 454 -23.44 15.26 17.62
CA THR A 454 -24.55 14.78 16.78
C THR A 454 -24.72 15.60 15.51
N VAL A 455 -24.09 16.78 15.41
CA VAL A 455 -24.04 17.57 14.17
C VAL A 455 -23.48 16.77 12.99
N PHE A 456 -22.55 15.83 13.25
CA PHE A 456 -22.02 14.92 12.22
C PHE A 456 -23.02 13.88 11.72
N SER A 457 -24.20 13.77 12.33
CA SER A 457 -25.27 12.89 11.86
C SER A 457 -25.77 13.24 10.47
N SER A 458 -25.45 14.44 9.95
CA SER A 458 -25.77 14.84 8.58
C SER A 458 -24.75 14.34 7.53
N LEU A 459 -23.58 13.85 7.95
CA LEU A 459 -22.53 13.38 7.04
C LEU A 459 -22.76 11.93 6.63
N ASP A 460 -23.51 11.73 5.55
CA ASP A 460 -23.89 10.39 5.06
C ASP A 460 -22.70 9.52 4.63
N HIS A 461 -21.57 10.14 4.26
CA HIS A 461 -20.39 9.44 3.76
C HIS A 461 -19.31 9.20 4.82
N LEU A 462 -19.57 9.56 6.09
CA LEU A 462 -18.58 9.47 7.16
C LEU A 462 -18.21 8.00 7.46
N LYS A 463 -16.94 7.66 7.25
CA LYS A 463 -16.36 6.32 7.43
C LYS A 463 -15.30 6.27 8.52
N GLU A 464 -14.56 7.35 8.69
CA GLU A 464 -13.45 7.43 9.65
C GLU A 464 -13.67 8.59 10.61
N LEU A 465 -13.70 8.27 11.90
CA LEU A 465 -13.88 9.25 12.96
C LEU A 465 -12.73 9.12 13.96
N LYS A 466 -11.91 10.17 14.05
CA LYS A 466 -10.84 10.31 15.03
C LYS A 466 -11.15 11.47 15.97
N LEU A 467 -11.37 11.15 17.24
CA LEU A 467 -11.70 12.11 18.29
C LEU A 467 -10.60 12.09 19.35
N LEU A 468 -10.09 13.28 19.65
CA LEU A 468 -9.16 13.52 20.76
C LEU A 468 -9.90 14.33 21.83
N SER A 469 -9.76 13.94 23.10
CA SER A 469 -10.19 14.75 24.26
C SER A 469 -11.70 15.01 24.33
N CYS A 470 -12.54 13.95 24.26
CA CYS A 470 -14.00 14.06 24.43
C CYS A 470 -14.55 13.11 25.51
N ALA A 471 -15.76 13.38 26.00
CA ALA A 471 -16.54 12.51 26.88
C ALA A 471 -17.55 11.68 26.07
N PHE A 472 -17.54 10.35 26.24
CA PHE A 472 -18.34 9.45 25.39
C PHE A 472 -19.86 9.72 25.49
N TYR A 473 -20.38 9.95 26.69
CA TYR A 473 -21.79 10.27 26.89
C TYR A 473 -22.04 11.78 26.91
N GLY A 474 -21.16 12.54 27.58
CA GLY A 474 -21.25 14.00 27.69
C GLY A 474 -21.35 14.72 26.35
N ASP A 475 -20.58 14.29 25.34
CA ASP A 475 -20.54 14.92 24.01
C ASP A 475 -21.44 14.24 22.97
N TYR A 476 -22.37 13.41 23.44
CA TYR A 476 -23.36 12.71 22.60
C TYR A 476 -22.77 11.80 21.51
N LEU A 477 -21.55 11.27 21.72
CA LEU A 477 -20.90 10.34 20.77
C LEU A 477 -21.74 9.07 20.60
N LYS A 478 -22.35 8.55 21.68
CA LYS A 478 -23.28 7.42 21.59
C LYS A 478 -24.38 7.64 20.56
N GLN A 479 -25.02 8.82 20.57
CA GLN A 479 -26.12 9.20 19.70
C GLN A 479 -25.64 9.34 18.25
N LEU A 480 -24.47 9.93 18.04
CA LEU A 480 -23.84 9.98 16.72
C LEU A 480 -23.62 8.56 16.16
N LEU A 481 -23.04 7.67 16.95
CA LEU A 481 -22.81 6.28 16.53
C LEU A 481 -24.14 5.56 16.26
N GLU A 482 -25.19 5.82 17.04
CA GLU A 482 -26.51 5.24 16.81
C GLU A 482 -27.09 5.61 15.43
N VAL A 483 -26.83 6.83 14.94
CA VAL A 483 -27.35 7.33 13.65
C VAL A 483 -26.42 7.03 12.47
N ARG A 484 -25.10 7.06 12.66
CA ARG A 484 -24.10 6.96 11.56
C ARG A 484 -23.14 5.78 11.68
N GLY A 485 -23.19 5.00 12.76
CA GLY A 485 -22.25 3.91 13.03
C GLY A 485 -22.20 2.83 11.95
N THR A 486 -23.29 2.61 11.20
CA THR A 486 -23.32 1.63 10.10
C THR A 486 -22.38 1.99 8.94
N ASN A 487 -21.99 3.25 8.79
CA ASN A 487 -21.03 3.68 7.78
C ASN A 487 -19.59 3.70 8.30
N ILE A 488 -19.41 3.71 9.64
CA ILE A 488 -18.10 3.84 10.28
C ILE A 488 -17.30 2.54 10.15
N THR A 489 -16.15 2.63 9.49
CA THR A 489 -15.17 1.55 9.35
C THR A 489 -13.94 1.73 10.22
N THR A 490 -13.63 2.97 10.62
CA THR A 490 -12.49 3.30 11.48
C THR A 490 -12.94 4.23 12.59
N LEU A 491 -12.72 3.82 13.84
CA LEU A 491 -12.98 4.63 15.04
C LEU A 491 -11.69 4.77 15.84
N HIS A 492 -11.28 6.00 16.08
CA HIS A 492 -10.09 6.33 16.86
C HIS A 492 -10.49 7.24 18.02
N LEU A 493 -10.32 6.72 19.23
CA LEU A 493 -10.61 7.40 20.49
C LEU A 493 -9.27 7.64 21.20
N GLU A 494 -8.95 8.90 21.44
CA GLU A 494 -7.71 9.31 22.07
C GLU A 494 -8.05 10.26 23.23
N HIS A 495 -7.58 10.00 24.44
CA HIS A 495 -7.95 10.78 25.64
C HIS A 495 -9.47 10.92 25.84
N VAL A 496 -10.22 9.86 25.62
CA VAL A 496 -11.67 9.85 25.79
C VAL A 496 -12.05 9.40 27.20
N GLU A 497 -12.95 10.14 27.83
CA GLU A 497 -13.46 9.88 29.18
C GLU A 497 -14.81 9.13 29.15
N GLU A 498 -15.28 8.69 30.33
CA GLU A 498 -16.56 8.00 30.53
C GLU A 498 -16.68 6.64 29.81
N ILE A 499 -15.57 5.94 29.59
CA ILE A 499 -15.60 4.63 28.92
C ILE A 499 -15.87 3.51 29.93
N ASP A 500 -17.10 3.01 29.95
CA ASP A 500 -17.49 1.78 30.67
C ASP A 500 -17.57 0.56 29.73
N LEU A 501 -17.97 -0.59 30.25
CA LEU A 501 -18.14 -1.79 29.40
C LEU A 501 -19.32 -1.64 28.43
N ASN A 502 -20.34 -0.84 28.78
CA ASN A 502 -21.49 -0.57 27.91
C ASN A 502 -21.09 0.21 26.66
N VAL A 503 -20.11 1.10 26.76
CA VAL A 503 -19.53 1.80 25.60
C VAL A 503 -19.06 0.82 24.51
N LEU A 504 -18.34 -0.24 24.88
CA LEU A 504 -17.88 -1.25 23.91
C LEU A 504 -19.04 -2.05 23.29
N MET A 505 -20.10 -2.30 24.06
CA MET A 505 -21.32 -2.90 23.55
C MET A 505 -22.05 -1.95 22.58
N HIS A 506 -22.08 -0.65 22.88
CA HIS A 506 -22.64 0.37 21.99
C HIS A 506 -21.85 0.46 20.69
N ILE A 507 -20.52 0.53 20.75
CA ILE A 507 -19.66 0.58 19.57
C ILE A 507 -19.89 -0.67 18.69
N SER A 508 -19.84 -1.87 19.27
CA SER A 508 -20.04 -3.10 18.51
C SER A 508 -21.43 -3.22 17.88
N ARG A 509 -22.47 -2.75 18.58
CA ARG A 509 -23.86 -2.78 18.09
C ARG A 509 -24.10 -1.75 16.98
N TYR A 510 -23.67 -0.53 17.19
CA TYR A 510 -23.95 0.58 16.28
C TYR A 510 -23.00 0.62 15.09
N CYS A 511 -21.79 0.08 15.22
CA CYS A 511 -20.76 0.03 14.17
C CYS A 511 -20.46 -1.42 13.73
N PRO A 512 -21.41 -2.14 13.10
CA PRO A 512 -21.25 -3.56 12.75
C PRO A 512 -20.16 -3.82 11.69
N TYR A 513 -19.81 -2.81 10.88
CA TYR A 513 -18.77 -2.90 9.84
C TYR A 513 -17.43 -2.30 10.26
N LEU A 514 -17.25 -2.04 11.56
CA LEU A 514 -16.00 -1.49 12.09
C LEU A 514 -14.83 -2.45 11.83
N LYS A 515 -13.83 -1.96 11.08
CA LYS A 515 -12.61 -2.70 10.72
C LYS A 515 -11.41 -2.32 11.58
N SER A 516 -11.35 -1.08 12.06
CA SER A 516 -10.23 -0.58 12.83
C SER A 516 -10.72 0.17 14.07
N LEU A 517 -10.30 -0.28 15.24
CA LEU A 517 -10.55 0.38 16.52
C LEU A 517 -9.22 0.78 17.15
N VAL A 518 -9.05 2.07 17.41
CA VAL A 518 -7.91 2.62 18.13
C VAL A 518 -8.40 3.25 19.42
N VAL A 519 -7.84 2.82 20.55
CA VAL A 519 -8.10 3.38 21.87
C VAL A 519 -6.76 3.75 22.49
N TYR A 520 -6.55 5.04 22.71
CA TYR A 520 -5.28 5.58 23.18
C TYR A 520 -5.51 6.46 24.41
N ASN A 521 -4.88 6.11 25.52
CA ASN A 521 -4.87 6.87 26.77
C ASN A 521 -6.27 7.36 27.20
N CYS A 522 -7.26 6.48 27.10
CA CYS A 522 -8.65 6.76 27.49
C CYS A 522 -8.90 6.28 28.93
N ASP A 523 -9.83 6.93 29.62
CA ASP A 523 -10.12 6.64 31.03
C ASP A 523 -11.28 5.63 31.14
N PHE A 524 -10.97 4.46 31.69
CA PHE A 524 -11.94 3.38 31.84
C PHE A 524 -12.52 3.34 33.26
N LEU A 525 -13.84 3.27 33.33
CA LEU A 525 -14.56 3.13 34.59
C LEU A 525 -14.60 1.65 35.03
N SER A 526 -14.29 1.41 36.30
CA SER A 526 -14.18 0.06 36.89
C SER A 526 -15.53 -0.60 37.20
N THR A 527 -16.64 0.14 37.12
CA THR A 527 -17.97 -0.32 37.53
C THR A 527 -18.70 -1.10 36.43
N THR A 528 -18.93 -2.40 36.66
CA THR A 528 -19.89 -3.22 35.92
C THR A 528 -21.30 -3.08 36.50
N THR A 529 -21.91 -1.90 36.35
CA THR A 529 -23.35 -1.78 36.62
C THR A 529 -24.11 -2.37 35.43
N HIS A 530 -24.62 -3.59 35.64
CA HIS A 530 -25.60 -4.35 34.86
C HIS A 530 -25.11 -5.69 34.31
N SER A 531 -25.96 -6.69 34.53
CA SER A 531 -25.86 -8.08 34.13
C SER A 531 -25.61 -8.22 32.62
N PHE A 532 -24.69 -9.11 32.26
CA PHE A 532 -24.56 -9.70 30.93
C PHE A 532 -25.88 -10.36 30.54
N ASN A 533 -26.84 -9.60 30.03
CA ASN A 533 -28.00 -10.17 29.40
C ASN A 533 -27.54 -10.78 28.07
N ASN A 534 -27.88 -12.04 27.84
CA ASN A 534 -27.62 -12.79 26.61
C ASN A 534 -28.11 -12.00 25.39
N TRP A 535 -27.21 -11.33 24.68
CA TRP A 535 -27.54 -10.56 23.48
C TRP A 535 -27.02 -11.32 22.25
N ASN A 536 -27.95 -11.76 21.40
CA ASN A 536 -27.72 -12.58 20.20
C ASN A 536 -27.13 -11.81 19.00
N VAL A 537 -26.57 -10.61 19.19
CA VAL A 537 -25.99 -9.83 18.09
C VAL A 537 -24.49 -10.13 18.01
N PRO A 538 -23.95 -10.44 16.83
CA PRO A 538 -22.53 -10.70 16.71
C PRO A 538 -21.70 -9.43 16.94
N GLN A 539 -20.76 -9.50 17.88
CA GLN A 539 -19.95 -8.35 18.31
C GLN A 539 -18.60 -8.36 17.58
N PHE A 540 -18.15 -7.20 17.08
CA PHE A 540 -16.83 -7.01 16.46
C PHE A 540 -16.44 -8.02 15.35
N GLN A 541 -17.40 -8.64 14.66
CA GLN A 541 -17.12 -9.68 13.66
C GLN A 541 -16.22 -9.23 12.52
N ASN A 542 -16.28 -7.95 12.15
CA ASN A 542 -15.51 -7.36 11.05
C ASN A 542 -14.24 -6.65 11.51
N LEU A 543 -13.92 -6.67 12.81
CA LEU A 543 -12.77 -5.96 13.35
C LEU A 543 -11.48 -6.67 12.89
N GLU A 544 -10.69 -5.97 12.06
CA GLU A 544 -9.44 -6.46 11.50
C GLU A 544 -8.22 -5.90 12.26
N ARG A 545 -8.32 -4.70 12.83
CA ARG A 545 -7.21 -4.04 13.53
C ARG A 545 -7.65 -3.48 14.88
N LEU A 546 -6.87 -3.80 15.91
CA LEU A 546 -7.03 -3.27 17.26
C LEU A 546 -5.71 -2.64 17.72
N PHE A 547 -5.76 -1.35 18.06
CA PHE A 547 -4.66 -0.65 18.71
C PHE A 547 -5.14 -0.18 20.08
N TRP A 548 -4.53 -0.71 21.14
CA TRP A 548 -4.99 -0.54 22.51
C TRP A 548 -3.83 -0.11 23.41
N MET A 549 -3.74 1.20 23.66
CA MET A 549 -2.72 1.83 24.50
C MET A 549 -3.39 2.47 25.71
N VAL A 550 -3.94 1.64 26.58
CA VAL A 550 -4.70 2.05 27.76
C VAL A 550 -4.13 1.36 28.98
N ASP A 551 -3.99 2.10 30.07
CA ASP A 551 -3.57 1.57 31.35
C ASP A 551 -4.74 0.93 32.09
N GLY A 552 -4.61 -0.34 32.48
CA GLY A 552 -5.59 -1.02 33.34
C GLY A 552 -7.00 -1.12 32.74
N ALA A 553 -7.25 -2.07 31.86
CA ALA A 553 -8.60 -2.34 31.34
C ALA A 553 -8.73 -3.77 30.76
N LEU A 554 -8.12 -4.75 31.46
CA LEU A 554 -7.99 -6.12 30.94
C LEU A 554 -9.35 -6.75 30.60
N THR A 555 -10.38 -6.53 31.41
CA THR A 555 -11.73 -7.07 31.17
C THR A 555 -12.35 -6.58 29.86
N HIS A 556 -12.14 -5.30 29.55
CA HIS A 556 -12.63 -4.65 28.34
C HIS A 556 -11.86 -5.12 27.12
N LEU A 557 -10.53 -5.24 27.24
CA LEU A 557 -9.68 -5.81 26.20
C LEU A 557 -10.04 -7.27 25.91
N GLU A 558 -10.19 -8.10 26.95
CA GLU A 558 -10.59 -9.50 26.80
C GLU A 558 -11.95 -9.60 26.09
N TYR A 559 -12.91 -8.75 26.45
CA TYR A 559 -14.22 -8.73 25.80
C TYR A 559 -14.12 -8.50 24.29
N ILE A 560 -13.30 -7.56 23.83
CA ILE A 560 -13.10 -7.34 22.39
C ILE A 560 -12.43 -8.55 21.73
N LEU A 561 -11.33 -9.04 22.33
CA LEU A 561 -10.52 -10.12 21.75
C LEU A 561 -11.25 -11.46 21.71
N LEU A 562 -12.18 -11.73 22.64
CA LEU A 562 -13.02 -12.92 22.62
C LEU A 562 -14.02 -12.93 21.46
N ASN A 563 -14.41 -11.75 20.96
CA ASN A 563 -15.45 -11.60 19.94
C ASN A 563 -14.91 -11.25 18.54
N ALA A 564 -13.70 -10.71 18.42
CA ALA A 564 -13.09 -10.30 17.16
C ALA A 564 -12.48 -11.49 16.36
N PHE A 565 -13.31 -12.27 15.68
CA PHE A 565 -12.87 -13.45 14.91
C PHE A 565 -12.13 -13.12 13.59
N SER A 566 -12.31 -11.91 13.05
CA SER A 566 -11.64 -11.45 11.83
C SER A 566 -10.35 -10.67 12.09
N ILE A 567 -9.89 -10.63 13.34
CA ILE A 567 -8.73 -9.83 13.75
C ILE A 567 -7.46 -10.28 13.02
N LYS A 568 -6.73 -9.31 12.47
CA LYS A 568 -5.48 -9.48 11.72
C LYS A 568 -4.30 -8.81 12.41
N ASN A 569 -4.52 -7.65 13.04
CA ASN A 569 -3.45 -6.87 13.67
C ASN A 569 -3.87 -6.48 15.09
N ILE A 570 -3.07 -6.86 16.09
CA ILE A 570 -3.28 -6.51 17.50
C ILE A 570 -2.03 -5.81 18.02
N HIS A 571 -2.16 -4.56 18.45
CA HIS A 571 -1.09 -3.78 19.06
C HIS A 571 -1.52 -3.36 20.48
N LEU A 572 -0.82 -3.87 21.50
CA LEU A 572 -1.13 -3.65 22.90
C LEU A 572 0.00 -2.87 23.59
N GLY A 573 -0.39 -1.88 24.40
CA GLY A 573 0.50 -1.06 25.21
C GLY A 573 1.15 -1.79 26.38
N SER A 574 1.98 -1.06 27.12
CA SER A 574 2.78 -1.63 28.20
C SER A 574 1.97 -2.04 29.44
N SER A 575 0.86 -1.37 29.72
CA SER A 575 0.12 -1.54 30.98
C SER A 575 -1.28 -2.13 30.80
N THR A 576 -1.48 -2.91 29.73
CA THR A 576 -2.79 -3.53 29.43
C THR A 576 -3.21 -4.60 30.45
N GLY A 577 -2.26 -5.14 31.20
CA GLY A 577 -2.48 -6.23 32.15
C GLY A 577 -2.60 -7.62 31.51
N ILE A 578 -2.42 -7.73 30.19
CA ILE A 578 -2.48 -9.02 29.49
C ILE A 578 -1.29 -9.90 29.89
N ASN A 579 -1.59 -11.17 30.16
CA ASN A 579 -0.66 -12.10 30.77
C ASN A 579 -0.83 -13.51 30.17
N HIS A 580 0.04 -14.47 30.52
CA HIS A 580 -0.01 -15.83 29.96
C HIS A 580 -1.39 -16.47 30.13
N ARG A 581 -1.97 -16.38 31.33
CA ARG A 581 -3.31 -16.92 31.63
C ARG A 581 -4.40 -16.30 30.74
N SER A 582 -4.28 -15.00 30.47
CA SER A 582 -5.21 -14.27 29.60
C SER A 582 -5.14 -14.81 28.17
N ILE A 583 -3.94 -14.98 27.61
CA ILE A 583 -3.73 -15.55 26.27
C ILE A 583 -4.28 -16.98 26.17
N VAL A 584 -4.04 -17.82 27.18
CA VAL A 584 -4.60 -19.18 27.24
C VAL A 584 -6.13 -19.17 27.18
N LYS A 585 -6.77 -18.28 27.96
CA LYS A 585 -8.22 -18.11 27.96
C LYS A 585 -8.72 -17.62 26.61
N LEU A 586 -8.07 -16.62 26.02
CA LEU A 586 -8.43 -16.02 24.74
C LEU A 586 -8.35 -17.04 23.61
N LEU A 587 -7.22 -17.72 23.44
CA LEU A 587 -7.00 -18.65 22.33
C LEU A 587 -7.87 -19.90 22.40
N LYS A 588 -8.32 -20.31 23.60
CA LYS A 588 -9.31 -21.39 23.76
C LYS A 588 -10.69 -21.02 23.18
N ALA A 589 -11.09 -19.76 23.27
CA ALA A 589 -12.39 -19.28 22.81
C ALA A 589 -12.35 -18.70 21.39
N ASN A 590 -11.29 -17.94 21.08
CA ASN A 590 -11.02 -17.35 19.78
C ASN A 590 -9.57 -17.68 19.37
N PRO A 591 -9.34 -18.71 18.53
CA PRO A 591 -8.00 -19.09 18.10
C PRO A 591 -7.34 -18.07 17.16
N MET A 592 -8.02 -16.97 16.81
CA MET A 592 -7.48 -15.86 16.01
C MET A 592 -6.78 -16.32 14.73
N LYS A 593 -7.43 -17.22 13.96
CA LYS A 593 -6.84 -17.84 12.76
C LYS A 593 -6.40 -16.85 11.68
N ASN A 594 -6.98 -15.65 11.66
CA ASN A 594 -6.68 -14.60 10.70
C ASN A 594 -5.57 -13.64 11.19
N LEU A 595 -5.05 -13.82 12.39
CA LEU A 595 -4.04 -12.94 12.96
C LEU A 595 -2.75 -13.02 12.15
N GLU A 596 -2.34 -11.88 11.59
CA GLU A 596 -1.11 -11.69 10.82
C GLU A 596 -0.03 -11.01 11.67
N GLU A 597 -0.41 -10.17 12.62
CA GLU A 597 0.49 -9.37 13.42
C GLU A 597 0.03 -9.24 14.88
N LEU A 598 0.92 -9.59 15.81
CA LEU A 598 0.74 -9.43 17.24
C LEU A 598 1.92 -8.65 17.82
N ARG A 599 1.63 -7.50 18.44
CA ARG A 599 2.60 -6.71 19.19
C ARG A 599 2.07 -6.48 20.59
N ILE A 600 2.85 -6.89 21.59
CA ILE A 600 2.55 -6.66 23.01
C ILE A 600 3.77 -5.99 23.61
N LEU A 601 3.70 -4.68 23.86
CA LEU A 601 4.87 -3.87 24.24
C LEU A 601 5.53 -4.36 25.55
N PHE A 602 4.75 -4.90 26.48
CA PHE A 602 5.27 -5.42 27.74
C PHE A 602 4.32 -6.47 28.32
N SER A 603 4.90 -7.46 29.00
CA SER A 603 4.17 -8.39 29.87
C SER A 603 5.07 -8.87 31.00
N SER A 604 4.50 -9.02 32.20
CA SER A 604 5.23 -9.45 33.40
C SER A 604 5.40 -10.96 33.53
N ASP A 605 4.65 -11.78 32.80
CA ASP A 605 4.63 -13.25 32.98
C ASP A 605 4.68 -14.07 31.69
N MET A 606 4.54 -13.46 30.50
CA MET A 606 4.57 -14.20 29.24
C MET A 606 5.95 -14.81 28.99
N ASN A 607 5.96 -16.07 28.57
CA ASN A 607 7.13 -16.91 28.42
C ASN A 607 7.11 -17.65 27.06
N MET A 608 8.08 -18.54 26.83
CA MET A 608 8.15 -19.32 25.58
C MET A 608 6.96 -20.27 25.38
N GLU A 609 6.30 -20.75 26.43
CA GLU A 609 5.07 -21.54 26.30
C GLU A 609 3.93 -20.70 25.71
N THR A 610 3.86 -19.40 26.07
CA THR A 610 2.93 -18.46 25.44
C THR A 610 3.20 -18.34 23.94
N VAL A 611 4.48 -18.22 23.55
CA VAL A 611 4.89 -18.12 22.15
C VAL A 611 4.46 -19.37 21.37
N GLU A 612 4.75 -20.55 21.90
CA GLU A 612 4.35 -21.82 21.29
C GLU A 612 2.84 -21.93 21.11
N LEU A 613 2.07 -21.53 22.13
CA LEU A 613 0.61 -21.54 22.08
C LEU A 613 0.06 -20.58 21.01
N ILE A 614 0.63 -19.38 20.89
CA ILE A 614 0.27 -18.39 19.88
C ILE A 614 0.55 -18.95 18.48
N LEU A 615 1.75 -19.50 18.25
CA LEU A 615 2.11 -20.06 16.94
C LEU A 615 1.26 -21.27 16.55
N ALA A 616 0.88 -22.10 17.53
CA ALA A 616 0.00 -23.24 17.31
C ALA A 616 -1.44 -22.83 16.94
N SER A 617 -1.92 -21.70 17.48
CA SER A 617 -3.29 -21.23 17.29
C SER A 617 -3.43 -20.31 16.05
N CYS A 618 -2.49 -19.37 15.89
CA CYS A 618 -2.52 -18.30 14.91
C CYS A 618 -1.73 -18.68 13.64
N VAL A 619 -2.34 -19.50 12.79
CA VAL A 619 -1.67 -20.10 11.61
C VAL A 619 -1.20 -19.12 10.53
N ASN A 620 -1.73 -17.90 10.50
CA ASN A 620 -1.38 -16.86 9.53
C ASN A 620 -0.42 -15.80 10.09
N LEU A 621 0.12 -16.01 11.30
CA LEU A 621 0.96 -15.04 11.98
C LEU A 621 2.28 -14.84 11.23
N LYS A 622 2.57 -13.60 10.85
CA LYS A 622 3.79 -13.17 10.18
C LYS A 622 4.66 -12.28 11.05
N VAL A 623 4.08 -11.60 12.05
CA VAL A 623 4.81 -10.70 12.95
C VAL A 623 4.45 -11.02 14.40
N LEU A 624 5.48 -11.28 15.20
CA LEU A 624 5.39 -11.43 16.65
C LEU A 624 6.55 -10.66 17.30
N SER A 625 6.35 -9.38 17.58
CA SER A 625 7.41 -8.47 18.02
C SER A 625 7.35 -8.17 19.53
N GLU A 626 8.40 -7.52 20.03
CA GLU A 626 8.56 -7.08 21.43
C GLU A 626 8.76 -8.22 22.45
N LEU A 627 9.23 -9.38 21.98
CA LEU A 627 9.52 -10.53 22.84
C LEU A 627 10.63 -10.22 23.86
N GLU A 628 11.52 -9.28 23.56
CA GLU A 628 12.54 -8.77 24.49
C GLU A 628 11.94 -8.12 25.75
N SER A 629 10.71 -7.63 25.65
CA SER A 629 10.01 -6.92 26.72
C SER A 629 9.08 -7.83 27.54
N TRP A 630 9.10 -9.14 27.30
CA TRP A 630 8.32 -10.14 28.04
C TRP A 630 9.20 -10.74 29.14
N GLN A 631 8.88 -10.46 30.40
CA GLN A 631 9.75 -10.81 31.53
C GLN A 631 9.95 -12.32 31.73
N GLY A 632 9.06 -13.16 31.19
CA GLY A 632 9.19 -14.61 31.23
C GLY A 632 10.05 -15.22 30.12
N ILE A 633 10.69 -14.42 29.26
CA ILE A 633 11.59 -14.88 28.20
C ILE A 633 13.02 -14.42 28.50
N SER A 634 13.95 -15.35 28.65
CA SER A 634 15.37 -15.04 28.77
C SER A 634 15.99 -14.67 27.42
N LEU A 635 17.10 -13.90 27.45
CA LEU A 635 17.86 -13.57 26.24
C LEU A 635 18.40 -14.81 25.50
N GLU A 636 18.73 -15.87 26.24
CA GLU A 636 19.21 -17.13 25.67
C GLU A 636 18.10 -17.87 24.91
N GLU A 637 16.91 -17.99 25.51
CA GLU A 637 15.74 -18.58 24.86
C GLU A 637 15.35 -17.82 23.60
N LEU A 638 15.31 -16.49 23.66
CA LEU A 638 15.00 -15.65 22.50
C LEU A 638 16.03 -15.82 21.37
N LYS A 639 17.33 -15.96 21.71
CA LYS A 639 18.38 -16.24 20.74
C LYS A 639 18.24 -17.64 20.11
N CYS A 640 17.91 -18.64 20.91
CA CYS A 640 17.61 -19.99 20.44
C CYS A 640 16.40 -19.99 19.49
N PHE A 641 15.34 -19.26 19.84
CA PHE A 641 14.15 -19.11 19.00
C PHE A 641 14.43 -18.37 17.69
N LYS A 642 15.21 -17.28 17.71
CA LYS A 642 15.71 -16.58 16.51
C LYS A 642 16.44 -17.56 15.56
N ASN A 643 17.31 -18.40 16.12
CA ASN A 643 18.02 -19.42 15.33
C ASN A 643 17.08 -20.51 14.78
N HIS A 644 16.05 -20.90 15.54
CA HIS A 644 15.06 -21.88 15.12
C HIS A 644 14.24 -21.37 13.93
N ILE A 645 13.74 -20.13 13.98
CA ILE A 645 13.04 -19.47 12.87
C ILE A 645 13.91 -19.46 11.61
N TYR A 646 15.17 -19.06 11.75
CA TYR A 646 16.12 -19.00 10.65
C TYR A 646 16.39 -20.37 10.02
N ARG A 647 16.70 -21.38 10.84
CA ARG A 647 17.01 -22.75 10.37
C ARG A 647 15.85 -23.42 9.65
N ASN A 648 14.61 -23.13 10.06
CA ASN A 648 13.40 -23.70 9.47
C ASN A 648 12.79 -22.82 8.36
N ASN A 649 13.41 -21.68 8.03
CA ASN A 649 12.93 -20.74 7.02
C ASN A 649 11.46 -20.30 7.24
N PHE A 650 11.09 -20.03 8.49
CA PHE A 650 9.75 -19.51 8.80
C PHE A 650 9.61 -18.04 8.37
N ASP A 651 8.44 -17.70 7.87
CA ASP A 651 7.99 -16.35 7.53
C ASP A 651 7.42 -15.65 8.76
N LEU A 652 8.27 -15.52 9.78
CA LEU A 652 7.95 -14.88 11.05
C LEU A 652 8.99 -13.81 11.36
N ASP A 653 8.55 -12.57 11.48
CA ASP A 653 9.35 -11.44 11.93
C ASP A 653 9.16 -11.22 13.43
N ILE A 654 10.27 -11.25 14.16
CA ILE A 654 10.30 -11.05 15.61
C ILE A 654 11.21 -9.88 16.02
N ARG A 655 11.54 -8.99 15.07
CA ARG A 655 12.34 -7.80 15.36
C ARG A 655 11.52 -6.80 16.17
N PRO A 656 12.10 -6.13 17.19
CA PRO A 656 11.42 -5.07 17.92
C PRO A 656 11.20 -3.85 17.01
N THR A 657 10.17 -3.07 17.33
CA THR A 657 9.76 -1.87 16.58
C THR A 657 10.83 -0.77 16.66
N LEU A 658 11.51 -0.67 17.81
CA LEU A 658 12.67 0.19 18.02
C LEU A 658 13.90 -0.70 18.16
N SER A 659 14.65 -0.86 17.07
CA SER A 659 15.99 -1.43 17.16
C SER A 659 16.93 -0.37 17.73
N TYR A 660 17.23 -0.46 19.03
CA TYR A 660 18.41 0.21 19.58
C TYR A 660 19.64 -0.46 18.93
N TYR A 661 20.23 0.22 17.95
CA TYR A 661 21.50 -0.17 17.35
C TYR A 661 22.67 0.35 18.18
#